data_AF-A0A2E7L9S9-F1
#
_entry.id   AF-A0A2E7L9S9-F1
#
_cell.length_a   1.000
_cell.length_b   1.000
_cell.length_c   1.000
_cell.angle_alpha   90.00
_cell.angle_beta   90.00
_cell.angle_gamma   90.00
#
_symmetry.space_group_name_H-M   'P 1'
#
loop_
_entity.id
_entity.type
_entity.pdbx_description
1 polymer ?
#
loop_
_entity_poly.entity_id
_entity_poly.type
_entity_poly.pdbx_seq_one_letter_code
_entity_poly.pdbx_strand_id
1 'polypeptide(L)'
;MATTLFGRHNDVQCSECDYWYQTGASAENADRRSGEVLATTCPVCRFRMVLDKEHEPNHRSFDGDRILVSKFDYDLAEPSRWDVFVFKYPANAKQNYIKRLVGLPNEELKIRHGDVYTRPFAGAASAPADEDPLVPSAASGRPAELSAEVNSAPWQIQRKPAHKVEAMMQVVHDTDTRYKKLAAAGWPARWQTWSPEKGWPDVLEVCSAEGKIPPLDARQEEQWLRYRHFVPRPDDWHYLGRKKPVLPPGMYFMKQDPSDPRRADQLRVGYQVPELGEFARTLAGRLKQEGFLVAVDSGPRSIQARHAEAKRAEVPFLVDIIASTSGEPNVVLYKMFDADQRPIPLRDGVVPLEGGVEPLVELLHRWILPQRRYGALVSDFYAYNAYHLHLPRQSGFGPVFTDVRKYSGYHWVGDLVVECEVMVTGSGTLKLMLVEGGVRYGCDIDIARQVATLSIDQGEGTFGDPPDQDARKFCRAEISLATGRFQHLRFANVDNQLLLWINGKPVRFDAPAVYHRSDSVEPRWSEQDPGDAAPVAVGADGLQLQFEQLRLLRDVYYVAQDQTFFPNTQHEYRFRGVGFPVLDAEQISLLLTRPPEWSETHLFRARDEVMFPLAQDQFFPMGDNSPESLDGRLWEACPKFVDRELLLGKALLIYWPHNWRSSFAIGSFHFPVPNLRRMGLIR
;
A
#
# COMPACT_ATOMS: atom_id res chain seq x y z
N MET A 1 13.43 7.16 8.92
CA MET A 1 14.30 6.19 9.62
C MET A 1 14.26 4.87 8.88
N ALA A 2 15.09 3.90 9.25
CA ALA A 2 14.98 2.55 8.71
C ALA A 2 13.67 1.88 9.17
N THR A 3 13.06 1.01 8.37
CA THR A 3 11.76 0.37 8.69
C THR A 3 11.79 -0.50 9.93
N THR A 4 12.98 -1.00 10.28
CA THR A 4 13.23 -1.81 11.48
C THR A 4 13.56 -0.96 12.71
N LEU A 5 13.62 0.37 12.59
CA LEU A 5 14.05 1.29 13.64
C LEU A 5 13.09 2.47 13.81
N PHE A 6 12.53 2.60 15.01
CA PHE A 6 11.59 3.66 15.32
C PHE A 6 12.21 4.71 16.25
N GLY A 7 12.00 5.96 15.90
CA GLY A 7 12.35 7.14 16.69
C GLY A 7 11.15 7.50 17.52
N ARG A 8 10.79 8.78 17.66
CA ARG A 8 9.55 9.11 18.38
C ARG A 8 8.33 8.50 17.67
N HIS A 9 7.56 7.65 18.37
CA HIS A 9 6.45 6.87 17.80
C HIS A 9 5.37 6.54 18.83
N ASN A 10 4.21 6.05 18.37
CA ASN A 10 3.20 5.40 19.19
C ASN A 10 3.09 3.91 18.80
N ASP A 11 2.93 3.05 19.79
CA ASP A 11 2.53 1.65 19.60
C ASP A 11 1.02 1.57 19.81
N VAL A 12 0.30 1.11 18.78
CA VAL A 12 -1.15 1.22 18.72
C VAL A 12 -1.77 -0.13 18.37
N GLN A 13 -2.77 -0.55 19.13
CA GLN A 13 -3.65 -1.65 18.76
C GLN A 13 -4.94 -1.08 18.16
N CYS A 14 -5.28 -1.48 16.93
CA CYS A 14 -6.51 -1.03 16.29
C CYS A 14 -7.74 -1.50 17.06
N SER A 15 -8.62 -0.58 17.47
CA SER A 15 -9.85 -0.91 18.19
C SER A 15 -10.90 -1.67 17.36
N GLU A 16 -10.74 -1.76 16.03
CA GLU A 16 -11.71 -2.40 15.14
C GLU A 16 -11.29 -3.77 14.61
N CYS A 17 -10.00 -3.99 14.40
CA CYS A 17 -9.48 -5.24 13.84
C CYS A 17 -8.44 -5.93 14.73
N ASP A 18 -8.17 -5.36 15.92
CA ASP A 18 -7.21 -5.84 16.92
C ASP A 18 -5.74 -5.90 16.45
N TYR A 19 -5.44 -5.43 15.23
CA TYR A 19 -4.08 -5.41 14.65
C TYR A 19 -3.16 -4.40 15.35
N TRP A 20 -1.95 -4.85 15.68
CA TRP A 20 -0.90 -4.02 16.29
C TRP A 20 -0.01 -3.36 15.24
N TYR A 21 0.20 -2.05 15.35
CA TYR A 21 1.06 -1.31 14.43
C TYR A 21 1.74 -0.12 15.10
N GLN A 22 2.80 0.37 14.47
CA GLN A 22 3.52 1.58 14.88
C GLN A 22 3.15 2.76 14.00
N THR A 23 3.06 3.93 14.63
CA THR A 23 2.90 5.21 13.93
C THR A 23 3.97 6.22 14.33
N GLY A 24 4.41 7.07 13.42
CA GLY A 24 5.37 8.14 13.69
C GLY A 24 4.77 9.22 14.59
N ALA A 25 5.60 9.77 15.46
CA ALA A 25 5.28 10.94 16.28
C ALA A 25 6.47 11.91 16.33
N SER A 26 7.29 11.93 15.26
CA SER A 26 8.49 12.78 15.14
C SER A 26 8.18 14.27 15.25
N ALA A 27 6.97 14.67 14.87
CA ALA A 27 6.51 16.05 14.97
C ALA A 27 6.16 16.49 16.41
N GLU A 28 6.05 15.57 17.38
CA GLU A 28 5.73 15.94 18.76
C GLU A 28 7.00 16.34 19.54
N ASN A 29 7.23 17.64 19.72
CA ASN A 29 8.29 18.15 20.61
C ASN A 29 7.76 18.50 22.00
N ALA A 30 8.63 18.42 23.00
CA ALA A 30 8.31 18.68 24.41
C ALA A 30 7.87 20.14 24.70
N ASP A 31 8.03 21.07 23.76
CA ASP A 31 7.75 22.50 23.92
C ASP A 31 6.31 22.92 23.60
N ARG A 32 5.40 21.97 23.28
CA ARG A 32 3.97 22.18 22.97
C ARG A 32 3.66 23.16 21.83
N ARG A 33 4.67 23.68 21.13
CA ARG A 33 4.50 24.56 19.95
C ARG A 33 4.32 23.78 18.66
N SER A 34 4.71 22.50 18.68
CA SER A 34 4.50 21.54 17.61
C SER A 34 3.23 20.71 17.86
N GLY A 35 2.57 20.27 16.79
CA GLY A 35 1.26 19.62 16.87
C GLY A 35 1.30 18.26 17.59
N GLU A 36 0.16 17.85 18.15
CA GLU A 36 0.01 16.57 18.84
C GLU A 36 -0.65 15.52 17.93
N VAL A 37 -0.13 14.29 17.89
CA VAL A 37 -0.77 13.15 17.22
C VAL A 37 -2.00 12.73 18.02
N LEU A 38 -3.19 13.01 17.50
CA LEU A 38 -4.46 12.67 18.17
C LEU A 38 -5.15 11.46 17.54
N ALA A 39 -4.77 11.08 16.33
CA ALA A 39 -5.34 9.90 15.68
C ALA A 39 -4.32 9.22 14.77
N THR A 40 -4.58 7.96 14.45
CA THR A 40 -3.73 7.11 13.61
C THR A 40 -4.60 6.26 12.70
N THR A 41 -4.06 5.82 11.56
CA THR A 41 -4.79 4.97 10.61
C THR A 41 -4.20 3.56 10.58
N CYS A 42 -5.04 2.54 10.79
CA CYS A 42 -4.62 1.14 10.76
C CYS A 42 -4.15 0.71 9.35
N PRO A 43 -3.03 -0.01 9.21
CA PRO A 43 -2.53 -0.47 7.90
C PRO A 43 -3.38 -1.57 7.27
N VAL A 44 -4.09 -2.36 8.07
CA VAL A 44 -4.83 -3.52 7.57
C VAL A 44 -6.27 -3.15 7.23
N CYS A 45 -6.96 -2.46 8.14
CA CYS A 45 -8.39 -2.17 8.01
C CYS A 45 -8.69 -0.70 7.67
N ARG A 46 -7.69 0.18 7.65
CA ARG A 46 -7.80 1.65 7.44
C ARG A 46 -8.67 2.40 8.44
N PHE A 47 -9.08 1.77 9.54
CA PHE A 47 -9.81 2.48 10.58
C PHE A 47 -8.95 3.60 11.15
N ARG A 48 -9.52 4.81 11.23
CA ARG A 48 -8.91 5.95 11.89
C ARG A 48 -9.26 5.92 13.37
N MET A 49 -8.28 5.55 14.20
CA MET A 49 -8.44 5.48 15.64
C MET A 49 -7.99 6.77 16.30
N VAL A 50 -8.85 7.38 17.11
CA VAL A 50 -8.50 8.51 17.97
C VAL A 50 -7.79 7.97 19.22
N LEU A 51 -6.68 8.58 19.58
CA LEU A 51 -5.83 8.20 20.71
C LEU A 51 -6.34 8.87 22.00
N ASP A 52 -6.71 8.05 22.99
CA ASP A 52 -7.01 8.54 24.35
C ASP A 52 -5.71 8.70 25.16
N LYS A 53 -5.04 9.84 24.98
CA LYS A 53 -3.78 10.11 25.68
C LYS A 53 -3.94 10.48 27.15
N GLU A 54 -5.16 10.81 27.57
CA GLU A 54 -5.46 11.17 28.95
C GLU A 54 -5.56 9.91 29.82
N HIS A 55 -6.35 8.93 29.37
CA HIS A 55 -6.68 7.74 30.17
C HIS A 55 -5.95 6.47 29.74
N GLU A 56 -5.38 6.40 28.53
CA GLU A 56 -4.57 5.27 28.08
C GLU A 56 -3.08 5.66 27.95
N PRO A 57 -2.24 5.32 28.95
CA PRO A 57 -0.83 5.71 28.95
C PRO A 57 -0.04 5.25 27.72
N ASN A 58 -0.40 4.11 27.12
CA ASN A 58 0.29 3.56 25.95
C ASN A 58 -0.11 4.25 24.64
N HIS A 59 -1.15 5.08 24.63
CA HIS A 59 -1.49 5.94 23.49
C HIS A 59 -0.61 7.18 23.37
N ARG A 60 0.24 7.46 24.36
CA ARG A 60 1.19 8.58 24.32
C ARG A 60 2.46 8.19 23.56
N SER A 61 3.13 9.17 22.96
CA SER A 61 4.35 8.92 22.19
C SER A 61 5.51 8.47 23.08
N PHE A 62 6.27 7.50 22.59
CA PHE A 62 7.53 7.00 23.12
C PHE A 62 8.71 7.70 22.48
N ASP A 63 9.85 7.77 23.19
CA ASP A 63 11.04 8.49 22.72
C ASP A 63 11.81 7.75 21.60
N GLY A 64 11.43 6.51 21.30
CA GLY A 64 12.05 5.66 20.29
C GLY A 64 13.00 4.61 20.83
N ASP A 65 13.62 3.89 19.89
CA ASP A 65 14.52 2.78 20.15
C ASP A 65 15.92 3.27 20.53
N ARG A 66 16.55 2.56 21.46
CA ARG A 66 17.96 2.72 21.77
C ARG A 66 18.73 1.61 21.07
N ILE A 67 19.75 2.03 20.32
CA ILE A 67 20.57 1.13 19.52
C ILE A 67 22.01 1.10 19.97
N LEU A 68 22.65 -0.04 19.73
CA LEU A 68 24.09 -0.21 19.78
C LEU A 68 24.66 0.00 18.37
N VAL A 69 25.69 0.84 18.28
CA VAL A 69 26.38 1.16 17.03
C VAL A 69 27.82 0.65 17.14
N SER A 70 28.26 -0.17 16.19
CA SER A 70 29.68 -0.51 16.07
C SER A 70 30.40 0.58 15.30
N LYS A 71 31.30 1.28 15.98
CA LYS A 71 32.15 2.31 15.36
C LYS A 71 33.33 1.73 14.59
N PHE A 72 33.73 0.50 14.91
CA PHE A 72 34.92 -0.14 14.35
C PHE A 72 34.63 -1.01 13.14
N ASP A 73 33.37 -1.43 12.93
CA ASP A 73 33.02 -2.33 11.81
C ASP A 73 33.45 -1.75 10.45
N TYR A 74 33.32 -0.42 10.29
CA TYR A 74 33.72 0.27 9.06
C TYR A 74 35.20 0.65 8.98
N ASP A 75 35.95 0.48 10.07
CA ASP A 75 37.42 0.53 10.05
C ASP A 75 38.03 -0.81 9.62
N LEU A 76 37.29 -1.91 9.81
CA LEU A 76 37.73 -3.28 9.53
C LEU A 76 37.18 -3.86 8.23
N ALA A 77 36.02 -3.39 7.79
CA ALA A 77 35.34 -3.87 6.59
C ALA A 77 34.60 -2.74 5.88
N GLU A 78 34.49 -2.85 4.56
CA GLU A 78 33.77 -1.87 3.77
C GLU A 78 32.25 -1.90 4.05
N PRO A 79 31.58 -0.73 4.13
CA PRO A 79 30.13 -0.68 4.26
C PRO A 79 29.43 -1.44 3.13
N SER A 80 28.47 -2.26 3.50
CA SER A 80 27.69 -3.04 2.54
C SER A 80 26.37 -2.36 2.22
N ARG A 81 25.93 -2.44 0.96
CA ARG A 81 24.58 -1.97 0.57
C ARG A 81 23.53 -2.64 1.46
N TRP A 82 22.48 -1.89 1.78
CA TRP A 82 21.38 -2.25 2.69
C TRP A 82 21.73 -2.28 4.17
N ASP A 83 22.95 -1.89 4.57
CA ASP A 83 23.26 -1.67 5.98
C ASP A 83 22.46 -0.50 6.56
N VAL A 84 22.06 -0.63 7.82
CA VAL A 84 21.57 0.52 8.60
C VAL A 84 22.78 1.15 9.26
N PHE A 85 23.07 2.39 8.90
CA PHE A 85 24.30 3.06 9.29
C PHE A 85 24.00 4.40 9.96
N VAL A 86 24.92 4.80 10.83
CA VAL A 86 24.86 6.05 11.59
C VAL A 86 25.94 6.97 11.07
N PHE A 87 25.60 8.23 10.81
CA PHE A 87 26.53 9.21 10.27
C PHE A 87 26.19 10.63 10.76
N LYS A 88 27.13 11.57 10.59
CA LYS A 88 26.93 13.00 10.85
C LYS A 88 26.23 13.66 9.67
N TYR A 89 25.13 14.37 9.94
CA TYR A 89 24.40 15.08 8.89
C TYR A 89 25.31 16.13 8.20
N PRO A 90 25.52 16.09 6.87
CA PRO A 90 26.50 16.95 6.20
C PRO A 90 26.28 18.46 6.40
N ALA A 91 25.03 18.94 6.43
CA ALA A 91 24.77 20.37 6.67
C ALA A 91 24.95 20.79 8.14
N ASN A 92 24.95 19.84 9.08
CA ASN A 92 25.13 20.10 10.51
C ASN A 92 25.72 18.88 11.24
N ALA A 93 27.05 18.82 11.31
CA ALA A 93 27.79 17.71 11.93
C ALA A 93 27.56 17.51 13.44
N LYS A 94 26.74 18.36 14.10
CA LYS A 94 26.30 18.11 15.47
C LYS A 94 25.20 17.05 15.55
N GLN A 95 24.45 16.84 14.47
CA GLN A 95 23.32 15.93 14.43
C GLN A 95 23.72 14.58 13.82
N ASN A 96 23.31 13.48 14.46
CA ASN A 96 23.51 12.12 13.94
C ASN A 96 22.23 11.66 13.24
N TYR A 97 22.36 11.10 12.05
CA TYR A 97 21.28 10.46 11.31
C TYR A 97 21.48 8.95 11.26
N ILE A 98 20.36 8.22 11.19
CA ILE A 98 20.31 6.76 11.01
C ILE A 98 19.48 6.50 9.76
N LYS A 99 20.09 5.92 8.74
CA LYS A 99 19.47 5.66 7.44
C LYS A 99 19.93 4.31 6.90
N ARG A 100 19.32 3.88 5.79
CA ARG A 100 19.78 2.72 5.03
C ARG A 100 20.80 3.16 4.00
N LEU A 101 21.91 2.45 3.93
CA LEU A 101 22.96 2.68 2.94
C LEU A 101 22.50 2.09 1.60
N VAL A 102 22.22 2.94 0.63
CA VAL A 102 21.70 2.51 -0.67
C VAL A 102 22.66 2.76 -1.81
N GLY A 103 23.54 3.76 -1.74
CA GLY A 103 24.61 3.98 -2.72
C GLY A 103 26.00 3.83 -2.09
N LEU A 104 26.93 3.26 -2.85
CA LEU A 104 28.32 2.96 -2.49
C LEU A 104 29.29 3.80 -3.34
N PRO A 105 30.59 3.87 -2.96
CA PRO A 105 31.58 4.61 -3.73
C PRO A 105 31.78 4.10 -5.16
N ASN A 106 32.15 5.02 -6.06
CA ASN A 106 32.49 4.76 -7.48
C ASN A 106 31.34 4.15 -8.30
N GLU A 107 30.11 4.55 -8.01
CA GLU A 107 28.95 4.13 -8.77
C GLU A 107 28.00 5.30 -9.04
N GLU A 108 27.21 5.18 -10.10
CA GLU A 108 26.05 6.01 -10.31
C GLU A 108 24.84 5.22 -9.83
N LEU A 109 24.06 5.84 -8.94
CA LEU A 109 22.83 5.29 -8.40
C LEU A 109 21.64 5.85 -9.19
N LYS A 110 20.72 4.99 -9.61
CA LYS A 110 19.44 5.36 -10.19
C LYS A 110 18.29 4.76 -9.40
N ILE A 111 17.29 5.58 -9.10
CA ILE A 111 16.08 5.14 -8.41
C ILE A 111 14.89 5.39 -9.34
N ARG A 112 14.10 4.35 -9.56
CA ARG A 112 12.96 4.37 -10.49
C ARG A 112 11.96 3.29 -10.07
N HIS A 113 10.66 3.63 -9.95
CA HIS A 113 9.61 2.65 -9.67
C HIS A 113 9.76 1.90 -8.35
N GLY A 114 10.34 2.56 -7.34
CA GLY A 114 10.72 1.90 -6.07
C GLY A 114 11.98 1.03 -6.16
N ASP A 115 12.45 0.69 -7.36
CA ASP A 115 13.66 -0.09 -7.57
C ASP A 115 14.93 0.77 -7.51
N VAL A 116 16.02 0.12 -7.15
CA VAL A 116 17.36 0.70 -7.13
C VAL A 116 18.21 0.05 -8.21
N TYR A 117 18.88 0.86 -9.02
CA TYR A 117 19.82 0.42 -10.05
C TYR A 117 21.16 1.11 -9.83
N THR A 118 22.26 0.43 -10.17
CA THR A 118 23.58 1.04 -10.17
C THR A 118 24.34 0.71 -11.43
N ARG A 119 25.33 1.53 -11.75
CA ARG A 119 26.38 1.21 -12.72
C ARG A 119 27.71 1.79 -12.23
N PRO A 120 28.85 1.26 -12.66
CA PRO A 120 30.14 1.87 -12.39
C PRO A 120 30.19 3.36 -12.77
N PHE A 121 30.87 4.16 -11.95
CA PHE A 121 31.07 5.60 -12.20
C PHE A 121 32.53 5.97 -11.96
N ALA A 122 33.19 6.49 -13.00
CA ALA A 122 34.59 6.92 -12.96
C ALA A 122 34.71 8.46 -12.85
N GLY A 123 33.99 9.07 -11.91
CA GLY A 123 34.13 10.50 -11.61
C GLY A 123 35.34 10.79 -10.73
N ALA A 124 35.92 11.99 -10.86
CA ALA A 124 36.98 12.44 -9.97
C ALA A 124 36.46 12.51 -8.51
N ALA A 125 37.28 12.05 -7.57
CA ALA A 125 37.08 12.35 -6.15
C ALA A 125 36.94 13.86 -5.97
N SER A 126 36.07 14.31 -5.06
CA SER A 126 36.06 15.72 -4.68
C SER A 126 37.47 16.09 -4.24
N ALA A 127 38.10 17.04 -4.94
CA ALA A 127 39.41 17.54 -4.56
C ALA A 127 39.35 17.98 -3.08
N PRO A 128 40.38 17.71 -2.26
CA PRO A 128 40.43 18.23 -0.91
C PRO A 128 40.25 19.75 -0.96
N ALA A 129 39.48 20.31 -0.02
CA ALA A 129 39.06 21.71 0.00
C ALA A 129 40.21 22.75 0.14
N ASP A 130 41.48 22.31 0.04
CA ASP A 130 42.68 23.10 0.32
C ASP A 130 43.69 23.18 -0.85
N GLU A 131 43.36 22.71 -2.07
CA GLU A 131 44.27 22.88 -3.21
C GLU A 131 44.11 24.22 -3.95
N ASP A 132 45.21 24.98 -3.98
CA ASP A 132 45.40 26.26 -4.66
C ASP A 132 45.07 26.15 -6.18
N PRO A 133 44.15 26.97 -6.74
CA PRO A 133 43.68 26.86 -8.12
C PRO A 133 44.72 27.06 -9.23
N LEU A 134 45.99 27.30 -8.90
CA LEU A 134 47.02 27.75 -9.84
C LEU A 134 48.07 26.71 -10.26
N VAL A 135 47.89 25.43 -9.93
CA VAL A 135 48.82 24.37 -10.39
C VAL A 135 48.12 23.40 -11.36
N PRO A 136 48.39 23.48 -12.68
CA PRO A 136 47.84 22.53 -13.64
C PRO A 136 48.60 21.19 -13.56
N SER A 137 47.92 20.14 -13.10
CA SER A 137 48.42 18.77 -13.16
C SER A 137 48.42 18.26 -14.60
N ALA A 138 49.62 18.02 -15.13
CA ALA A 138 49.84 17.42 -16.44
C ALA A 138 49.95 15.89 -16.32
N ALA A 139 48.87 15.17 -16.62
CA ALA A 139 48.91 13.72 -16.81
C ALA A 139 47.90 13.23 -17.88
N SER A 140 48.37 13.24 -19.13
CA SER A 140 48.15 12.24 -20.20
C SER A 140 46.78 11.52 -20.32
N GLY A 141 45.89 12.08 -21.13
CA GLY A 141 45.43 11.50 -22.43
C GLY A 141 44.72 10.14 -22.54
N ARG A 142 44.55 9.35 -21.47
CA ARG A 142 43.76 8.09 -21.44
C ARG A 142 42.55 8.04 -20.47
N PRO A 143 42.36 8.94 -19.48
CA PRO A 143 41.23 8.84 -18.54
C PRO A 143 39.85 9.03 -19.19
N ALA A 144 39.73 9.88 -20.20
CA ALA A 144 38.44 10.29 -20.75
C ALA A 144 37.68 9.15 -21.46
N GLU A 145 38.37 8.34 -22.26
CA GLU A 145 37.75 7.21 -23.00
C GLU A 145 37.33 6.06 -22.04
N LEU A 146 38.21 5.69 -21.11
CA LEU A 146 37.88 4.74 -20.03
C LEU A 146 36.73 5.25 -19.15
N SER A 147 36.68 6.55 -18.84
CA SER A 147 35.56 7.11 -18.08
C SER A 147 34.25 7.10 -18.87
N ALA A 148 34.28 7.28 -20.19
CA ALA A 148 33.09 7.23 -21.03
C ALA A 148 32.57 5.78 -21.19
N GLU A 149 33.46 4.79 -21.30
CA GLU A 149 33.09 3.36 -21.33
C GLU A 149 32.51 2.90 -19.98
N VAL A 150 33.15 3.25 -18.86
CA VAL A 150 32.65 2.95 -17.51
C VAL A 150 31.28 3.60 -17.28
N ASN A 151 31.14 4.88 -17.62
CA ASN A 151 29.89 5.64 -17.44
C ASN A 151 28.80 5.27 -18.47
N SER A 152 29.08 4.38 -19.44
CA SER A 152 28.10 3.83 -20.39
C SER A 152 27.73 2.37 -20.11
N ALA A 153 28.25 1.78 -19.03
CA ALA A 153 27.87 0.45 -18.58
C ALA A 153 26.34 0.32 -18.37
N PRO A 154 25.77 -0.87 -18.63
CA PRO A 154 24.34 -1.09 -18.42
C PRO A 154 23.97 -0.97 -16.94
N TRP A 155 22.77 -0.48 -16.68
CA TRP A 155 22.19 -0.42 -15.34
C TRP A 155 21.94 -1.82 -14.79
N GLN A 156 22.37 -2.05 -13.55
CA GLN A 156 22.15 -3.29 -12.83
C GLN A 156 21.22 -3.06 -11.64
N ILE A 157 20.10 -3.78 -11.59
CA ILE A 157 19.21 -3.73 -10.43
C ILE A 157 19.92 -4.25 -9.18
N GLN A 158 19.77 -3.52 -8.08
CA GLN A 158 20.29 -3.88 -6.78
C GLN A 158 19.21 -4.60 -5.99
N ARG A 159 19.38 -5.91 -5.84
CA ARG A 159 18.39 -6.80 -5.21
C ARG A 159 18.67 -6.93 -3.71
N LYS A 160 17.63 -6.89 -2.89
CA LYS A 160 17.76 -7.13 -1.45
C LYS A 160 18.03 -8.63 -1.19
N PRO A 161 19.04 -8.99 -0.37
CA PRO A 161 19.19 -10.36 0.09
C PRO A 161 17.93 -10.86 0.80
N ALA A 162 17.65 -12.17 0.73
CA ALA A 162 16.44 -12.78 1.30
C ALA A 162 16.15 -12.38 2.77
N HIS A 163 17.17 -12.29 3.62
CA HIS A 163 17.00 -11.90 5.02
C HIS A 163 16.70 -10.39 5.20
N LYS A 164 17.07 -9.54 4.24
CA LYS A 164 16.72 -8.11 4.21
C LYS A 164 15.28 -7.93 3.74
N VAL A 165 14.87 -8.66 2.69
CA VAL A 165 13.46 -8.73 2.25
C VAL A 165 12.58 -9.12 3.44
N GLU A 166 12.91 -10.22 4.14
CA GLU A 166 12.20 -10.66 5.35
C GLU A 166 12.03 -9.58 6.41
N ALA A 167 13.08 -8.80 6.67
CA ALA A 167 13.07 -7.78 7.71
C ALA A 167 12.31 -6.50 7.31
N MET A 168 12.17 -6.23 6.01
CA MET A 168 11.68 -4.94 5.50
C MET A 168 10.23 -4.98 5.02
N MET A 169 9.70 -6.16 4.70
CA MET A 169 8.33 -6.34 4.22
C MET A 169 7.28 -5.68 5.12
N GLN A 170 6.27 -5.09 4.49
CA GLN A 170 5.16 -4.41 5.15
C GLN A 170 3.86 -5.17 4.94
N VAL A 171 3.06 -5.29 6.00
CA VAL A 171 1.75 -5.94 5.90
C VAL A 171 0.80 -5.13 5.02
N VAL A 172 0.07 -5.82 4.16
CA VAL A 172 -1.05 -5.28 3.38
C VAL A 172 -2.37 -5.84 3.93
N HIS A 173 -2.39 -7.14 4.22
CA HIS A 173 -3.53 -7.82 4.81
C HIS A 173 -3.07 -9.03 5.63
N ASP A 174 -3.83 -9.29 6.69
CA ASP A 174 -3.67 -10.45 7.57
C ASP A 174 -5.08 -10.99 7.90
N THR A 175 -5.25 -12.30 7.77
CA THR A 175 -6.51 -13.01 8.04
C THR A 175 -6.77 -13.24 9.52
N ASP A 176 -5.74 -13.19 10.37
CA ASP A 176 -5.91 -13.31 11.84
C ASP A 176 -6.57 -12.06 12.46
N THR A 177 -6.66 -10.98 11.70
CA THR A 177 -7.31 -9.74 12.15
C THR A 177 -8.83 -9.89 12.20
N ARG A 178 -9.45 -9.36 13.26
CA ARG A 178 -10.86 -9.62 13.57
C ARG A 178 -11.75 -8.48 13.12
N TYR A 179 -12.25 -8.56 11.90
CA TYR A 179 -13.08 -7.52 11.29
C TYR A 179 -14.51 -7.47 11.82
N LYS A 180 -14.73 -7.33 13.14
CA LYS A 180 -16.05 -7.53 13.77
C LYS A 180 -17.17 -6.69 13.13
N LYS A 181 -16.98 -5.37 12.98
CA LYS A 181 -18.00 -4.48 12.39
C LYS A 181 -18.17 -4.67 10.90
N LEU A 182 -17.07 -4.89 10.18
CA LEU A 182 -17.10 -5.13 8.73
C LEU A 182 -17.78 -6.47 8.40
N ALA A 183 -17.48 -7.53 9.16
CA ALA A 183 -18.12 -8.84 9.09
C ALA A 183 -19.64 -8.72 9.36
N ALA A 184 -20.02 -8.01 10.44
CA ALA A 184 -21.43 -7.76 10.75
C ALA A 184 -22.18 -6.99 9.65
N ALA A 185 -21.45 -6.22 8.84
CA ALA A 185 -21.99 -5.45 7.72
C ALA A 185 -21.86 -6.15 6.35
N GLY A 186 -21.48 -7.43 6.31
CA GLY A 186 -21.36 -8.16 5.06
C GLY A 186 -20.21 -7.69 4.16
N TRP A 187 -19.13 -7.11 4.73
CA TRP A 187 -17.98 -6.67 3.95
C TRP A 187 -17.29 -7.85 3.26
N PRO A 188 -16.92 -7.76 1.97
CA PRO A 188 -16.32 -8.88 1.25
C PRO A 188 -14.97 -9.27 1.84
N ALA A 189 -14.76 -10.57 2.03
CA ALA A 189 -13.45 -11.13 2.31
C ALA A 189 -12.48 -10.79 1.18
N ARG A 190 -11.20 -10.57 1.50
CA ARG A 190 -10.20 -10.27 0.49
C ARG A 190 -9.72 -11.53 -0.22
N TRP A 191 -9.72 -12.66 0.47
CA TRP A 191 -9.49 -13.97 -0.11
C TRP A 191 -10.83 -14.55 -0.55
N GLN A 192 -10.89 -15.01 -1.79
CA GLN A 192 -12.08 -15.60 -2.38
C GLN A 192 -11.66 -16.88 -3.09
N THR A 193 -12.55 -17.88 -3.07
CA THR A 193 -12.41 -19.06 -3.91
C THR A 193 -12.47 -18.67 -5.40
N TRP A 194 -11.66 -19.34 -6.23
CA TRP A 194 -11.61 -19.15 -7.68
C TRP A 194 -11.12 -20.44 -8.34
N SER A 195 -11.63 -20.76 -9.53
CA SER A 195 -11.08 -21.84 -10.37
C SER A 195 -11.03 -21.43 -11.84
N PRO A 196 -10.12 -22.02 -12.63
CA PRO A 196 -10.09 -21.77 -14.07
C PRO A 196 -11.42 -22.11 -14.77
N GLU A 197 -12.13 -23.15 -14.31
CA GLU A 197 -13.37 -23.61 -14.94
C GLU A 197 -14.60 -22.77 -14.56
N LYS A 198 -14.73 -22.39 -13.29
CA LYS A 198 -15.93 -21.69 -12.76
C LYS A 198 -15.73 -20.18 -12.64
N GLY A 199 -14.50 -19.70 -12.67
CA GLY A 199 -14.18 -18.31 -12.41
C GLY A 199 -14.42 -17.91 -10.96
N TRP A 200 -14.86 -16.66 -10.75
CA TRP A 200 -15.21 -16.13 -9.44
C TRP A 200 -16.62 -16.57 -9.02
N PRO A 201 -16.90 -16.74 -7.73
CA PRO A 201 -18.25 -17.05 -7.27
C PRO A 201 -19.20 -15.89 -7.55
N ASP A 202 -20.47 -16.23 -7.86
CA ASP A 202 -21.54 -15.24 -8.06
C ASP A 202 -21.81 -14.40 -6.81
N VAL A 203 -21.59 -14.99 -5.63
CA VAL A 203 -21.70 -14.35 -4.32
C VAL A 203 -20.34 -14.35 -3.65
N LEU A 204 -19.83 -13.16 -3.36
CA LEU A 204 -18.56 -13.00 -2.66
C LEU A 204 -18.67 -13.49 -1.22
N GLU A 205 -17.64 -14.19 -0.77
CA GLU A 205 -17.46 -14.53 0.64
C GLU A 205 -17.30 -13.26 1.48
N VAL A 206 -17.77 -13.30 2.72
CA VAL A 206 -17.76 -12.18 3.66
C VAL A 206 -16.63 -12.36 4.67
N CYS A 207 -16.04 -11.27 5.16
CA CYS A 207 -15.04 -11.31 6.24
C CYS A 207 -15.57 -12.08 7.46
N SER A 208 -14.75 -12.96 8.03
CA SER A 208 -15.05 -13.63 9.29
C SER A 208 -14.68 -12.74 10.49
N ALA A 209 -15.55 -12.68 11.49
CA ALA A 209 -15.25 -12.05 12.78
C ALA A 209 -14.28 -12.90 13.63
N GLU A 210 -14.22 -14.19 13.34
CA GLU A 210 -13.35 -15.19 13.96
C GLU A 210 -12.00 -15.36 13.23
N GLY A 211 -11.81 -14.70 12.08
CA GLY A 211 -10.60 -14.85 11.26
C GLY A 211 -10.51 -16.20 10.53
N LYS A 212 -11.64 -16.89 10.31
CA LYS A 212 -11.65 -18.18 9.62
C LYS A 212 -11.35 -18.01 8.13
N ILE A 213 -10.53 -18.91 7.62
CA ILE A 213 -10.21 -19.05 6.19
C ILE A 213 -10.85 -20.36 5.72
N PRO A 214 -11.59 -20.37 4.59
CA PRO A 214 -12.12 -21.62 4.05
C PRO A 214 -10.97 -22.55 3.63
N PRO A 215 -11.08 -23.87 3.88
CA PRO A 215 -10.17 -24.83 3.28
C PRO A 215 -10.39 -24.89 1.76
N LEU A 216 -9.39 -25.36 1.04
CA LEU A 216 -9.44 -25.57 -0.40
C LEU A 216 -9.44 -27.08 -0.69
N ASP A 217 -10.44 -27.56 -1.42
CA ASP A 217 -10.56 -28.99 -1.77
C ASP A 217 -10.44 -29.18 -3.28
N ALA A 218 -9.20 -29.23 -3.74
CA ALA A 218 -8.84 -29.35 -5.15
C ALA A 218 -8.55 -30.80 -5.56
N ARG A 219 -9.22 -31.79 -4.94
CA ARG A 219 -8.96 -33.22 -5.25
C ARG A 219 -9.47 -33.65 -6.63
N GLN A 220 -10.46 -32.95 -7.18
CA GLN A 220 -11.09 -33.28 -8.46
C GLN A 220 -10.73 -32.30 -9.59
N GLU A 221 -10.49 -31.04 -9.24
CA GLU A 221 -10.24 -29.94 -10.17
C GLU A 221 -9.26 -28.95 -9.51
N GLU A 222 -8.53 -28.19 -10.32
CA GLU A 222 -7.66 -27.12 -9.82
C GLU A 222 -8.51 -26.02 -9.16
N GLN A 223 -8.15 -25.65 -7.94
CA GLN A 223 -8.80 -24.57 -7.20
C GLN A 223 -7.77 -23.61 -6.62
N TRP A 224 -8.22 -22.39 -6.35
CA TRP A 224 -7.43 -21.31 -5.78
C TRP A 224 -8.20 -20.54 -4.72
N LEU A 225 -7.49 -20.05 -3.72
CA LEU A 225 -7.85 -18.84 -2.98
C LEU A 225 -7.10 -17.68 -3.61
N ARG A 226 -7.83 -16.75 -4.22
CA ARG A 226 -7.28 -15.57 -4.89
C ARG A 226 -7.63 -14.30 -4.11
N TYR A 227 -6.64 -13.43 -3.97
CA TYR A 227 -6.73 -12.20 -3.21
C TYR A 227 -7.22 -11.04 -4.07
N ARG A 228 -8.18 -10.26 -3.57
CA ARG A 228 -8.60 -8.95 -4.07
C ARG A 228 -8.43 -7.91 -2.96
N HIS A 229 -7.76 -6.80 -3.27
CA HIS A 229 -7.48 -5.76 -2.28
C HIS A 229 -8.70 -4.87 -2.01
N PHE A 230 -9.67 -5.38 -1.24
CA PHE A 230 -10.81 -4.58 -0.78
C PHE A 230 -10.43 -3.75 0.44
N VAL A 231 -10.19 -2.46 0.23
CA VAL A 231 -9.71 -1.53 1.27
C VAL A 231 -10.86 -0.66 1.76
N PRO A 232 -11.25 -0.75 3.04
CA PRO A 232 -12.23 0.18 3.59
C PRO A 232 -11.69 1.61 3.54
N ARG A 233 -12.52 2.57 3.15
CA ARG A 233 -12.21 4.00 3.19
C ARG A 233 -12.69 4.63 4.52
N PRO A 234 -12.19 5.81 4.90
CA PRO A 234 -12.65 6.50 6.11
C PRO A 234 -14.18 6.67 6.17
N ASP A 235 -14.82 6.92 5.04
CA ASP A 235 -16.27 7.03 4.94
C ASP A 235 -16.96 5.71 5.29
N ASP A 236 -16.46 4.58 4.81
CA ASP A 236 -16.97 3.25 5.12
C ASP A 236 -17.09 3.04 6.64
N TRP A 237 -16.04 3.43 7.39
CA TRP A 237 -16.01 3.34 8.86
C TRP A 237 -16.94 4.33 9.55
N HIS A 238 -17.17 5.50 8.98
CA HIS A 238 -18.11 6.48 9.53
C HIS A 238 -19.54 5.92 9.62
N TYR A 239 -19.91 5.06 8.67
CA TYR A 239 -21.26 4.52 8.55
C TYR A 239 -21.50 3.26 9.38
N LEU A 240 -20.49 2.40 9.54
CA LEU A 240 -20.59 1.10 10.23
C LEU A 240 -20.91 1.16 11.74
N GLY A 241 -20.97 2.35 12.36
CA GLY A 241 -21.12 2.55 13.80
C GLY A 241 -22.48 3.09 14.29
N ARG A 242 -23.48 3.27 13.41
CA ARG A 242 -24.77 3.88 13.78
C ARG A 242 -25.88 2.83 13.92
N LYS A 243 -26.63 2.85 15.03
CA LYS A 243 -27.68 1.87 15.45
C LYS A 243 -28.93 1.76 14.54
N LYS A 244 -28.94 2.36 13.37
CA LYS A 244 -30.06 2.33 12.40
C LYS A 244 -29.59 1.64 11.11
N PRO A 245 -30.47 1.22 10.19
CA PRO A 245 -30.02 0.75 8.88
C PRO A 245 -29.31 1.91 8.18
N VAL A 246 -28.00 1.97 8.30
CA VAL A 246 -27.17 3.05 7.78
C VAL A 246 -26.49 2.53 6.53
N LEU A 247 -26.66 3.32 5.50
CA LEU A 247 -26.36 3.00 4.12
C LEU A 247 -24.85 2.72 3.92
N PRO A 248 -24.51 1.90 2.92
CA PRO A 248 -23.12 1.60 2.57
C PRO A 248 -22.31 2.85 2.13
N PRO A 249 -20.98 2.74 2.05
CA PRO A 249 -20.11 3.91 1.87
C PRO A 249 -20.33 4.74 0.60
N GLY A 250 -20.13 6.06 0.70
CA GLY A 250 -20.52 7.05 -0.32
C GLY A 250 -21.98 7.50 -0.19
N MET A 251 -22.80 6.78 0.58
CA MET A 251 -24.16 7.19 0.92
C MET A 251 -24.16 7.98 2.23
N TYR A 252 -24.43 9.27 2.15
CA TYR A 252 -24.70 10.10 3.33
C TYR A 252 -26.20 10.39 3.38
N PHE A 253 -26.85 10.09 4.51
CA PHE A 253 -27.98 10.93 4.92
C PHE A 253 -27.39 12.30 5.22
N MET A 254 -27.52 13.27 4.32
CA MET A 254 -27.05 14.61 4.61
C MET A 254 -27.78 15.13 5.85
N LYS A 255 -27.03 15.49 6.90
CA LYS A 255 -27.58 16.18 8.06
C LYS A 255 -28.01 17.59 7.64
N GLN A 256 -29.17 18.01 8.15
CA GLN A 256 -29.82 19.31 8.02
C GLN A 256 -28.92 20.44 7.50
N ASP A 257 -29.22 20.95 6.31
CA ASP A 257 -28.99 22.36 6.01
C ASP A 257 -30.00 23.16 6.84
N PRO A 258 -29.60 23.91 7.89
CA PRO A 258 -30.53 24.69 8.70
C PRO A 258 -31.24 25.78 7.87
N SER A 259 -30.72 26.10 6.68
CA SER A 259 -31.24 27.13 5.79
C SER A 259 -32.26 26.63 4.75
N ASP A 260 -32.40 25.31 4.52
CA ASP A 260 -33.43 24.75 3.61
C ASP A 260 -34.12 23.49 4.18
N PRO A 261 -35.23 23.66 4.92
CA PRO A 261 -36.00 22.57 5.54
C PRO A 261 -36.53 21.51 4.56
N ARG A 262 -36.57 21.82 3.26
CA ARG A 262 -37.12 20.94 2.21
C ARG A 262 -36.15 19.83 1.79
N ARG A 263 -34.87 19.93 2.16
CA ARG A 263 -33.80 19.00 1.73
C ARG A 263 -33.38 17.99 2.81
N ALA A 264 -33.98 18.06 4.00
CA ALA A 264 -33.55 17.32 5.18
C ALA A 264 -33.80 15.80 5.14
N ASP A 265 -34.66 15.31 4.23
CA ASP A 265 -35.19 13.94 4.25
C ASP A 265 -34.85 13.11 2.98
N GLN A 266 -33.86 13.51 2.17
CA GLN A 266 -33.52 12.83 0.90
C GLN A 266 -32.36 11.83 1.03
N LEU A 267 -32.48 10.67 0.36
CA LEU A 267 -31.39 9.71 0.21
C LEU A 267 -30.37 10.22 -0.81
N ARG A 268 -29.16 10.55 -0.36
CA ARG A 268 -28.09 11.10 -1.21
C ARG A 268 -26.85 10.22 -1.18
N VAL A 269 -26.23 10.06 -2.34
CA VAL A 269 -25.00 9.31 -2.52
C VAL A 269 -24.05 10.17 -3.34
N GLY A 270 -22.88 10.51 -2.80
CA GLY A 270 -21.92 11.37 -3.50
C GLY A 270 -20.83 10.55 -4.17
N TYR A 271 -20.47 10.94 -5.39
CA TYR A 271 -19.38 10.32 -6.14
C TYR A 271 -18.67 11.33 -7.01
N GLN A 272 -17.36 11.17 -7.15
CA GLN A 272 -16.58 11.92 -8.13
C GLN A 272 -16.61 11.19 -9.47
N VAL A 273 -17.29 11.77 -10.48
CA VAL A 273 -17.26 11.28 -11.86
C VAL A 273 -16.73 12.34 -12.82
N PRO A 274 -15.95 11.98 -13.85
CA PRO A 274 -15.38 12.93 -14.80
C PRO A 274 -16.45 13.69 -15.59
N GLU A 275 -17.52 12.98 -16.00
CA GLU A 275 -18.64 13.56 -16.74
C GLU A 275 -19.99 13.05 -16.21
N LEU A 276 -20.82 13.98 -15.73
CA LEU A 276 -22.17 13.74 -15.23
C LEU A 276 -23.04 12.93 -16.21
N GLY A 277 -22.99 13.27 -17.50
CA GLY A 277 -23.88 12.74 -18.51
C GLY A 277 -23.55 11.31 -18.96
N GLU A 278 -22.28 10.96 -19.05
CA GLU A 278 -21.87 9.60 -19.40
C GLU A 278 -22.18 8.62 -18.26
N PHE A 279 -21.82 9.00 -17.04
CA PHE A 279 -22.13 8.22 -15.86
C PHE A 279 -23.65 7.96 -15.70
N ALA A 280 -24.48 8.98 -15.94
CA ALA A 280 -25.94 8.85 -15.93
C ALA A 280 -26.45 7.80 -16.91
N ARG A 281 -25.95 7.82 -18.16
CA ARG A 281 -26.36 6.87 -19.21
C ARG A 281 -25.95 5.43 -18.86
N THR A 282 -24.74 5.25 -18.36
CA THR A 282 -24.22 3.93 -17.95
C THR A 282 -25.00 3.37 -16.76
N LEU A 283 -25.26 4.19 -15.75
CA LEU A 283 -26.05 3.80 -14.57
C LEU A 283 -27.48 3.40 -14.97
N ALA A 284 -28.12 4.18 -15.86
CA ALA A 284 -29.46 3.91 -16.35
C ALA A 284 -29.56 2.60 -17.13
N GLY A 285 -28.58 2.32 -17.99
CA GLY A 285 -28.53 1.09 -18.78
C GLY A 285 -28.46 -0.15 -17.89
N ARG A 286 -27.59 -0.10 -16.87
CA ARG A 286 -27.41 -1.20 -15.92
C ARG A 286 -28.67 -1.44 -15.08
N LEU A 287 -29.27 -0.40 -14.49
CA LEU A 287 -30.47 -0.52 -13.64
C LEU A 287 -31.63 -1.22 -14.36
N LYS A 288 -31.81 -0.89 -15.64
CA LYS A 288 -32.85 -1.52 -16.47
C LYS A 288 -32.54 -2.99 -16.79
N GLN A 289 -31.26 -3.35 -16.97
CA GLN A 289 -30.84 -4.73 -17.24
C GLN A 289 -31.11 -5.68 -16.05
N GLU A 290 -31.02 -5.18 -14.82
CA GLU A 290 -31.35 -5.94 -13.59
C GLU A 290 -32.85 -5.90 -13.25
N GLY A 291 -33.70 -5.44 -14.16
CA GLY A 291 -35.15 -5.45 -14.00
C GLY A 291 -35.73 -4.31 -13.15
N PHE A 292 -34.93 -3.31 -12.77
CA PHE A 292 -35.46 -2.15 -12.05
C PHE A 292 -36.14 -1.15 -12.98
N LEU A 293 -37.35 -0.76 -12.62
CA LEU A 293 -38.06 0.35 -13.26
C LEU A 293 -37.59 1.66 -12.61
N VAL A 294 -36.68 2.36 -13.28
CA VAL A 294 -36.11 3.63 -12.79
C VAL A 294 -35.91 4.63 -13.93
N ALA A 295 -36.06 5.90 -13.61
CA ALA A 295 -35.59 6.99 -14.47
C ALA A 295 -34.27 7.54 -13.91
N VAL A 296 -33.30 7.82 -14.79
CA VAL A 296 -32.07 8.53 -14.43
C VAL A 296 -32.02 9.84 -15.20
N ASP A 297 -31.88 10.97 -14.50
CA ASP A 297 -31.82 12.30 -15.12
C ASP A 297 -30.64 13.10 -14.54
N SER A 298 -29.88 13.78 -15.41
CA SER A 298 -28.72 14.62 -15.06
C SER A 298 -28.77 15.99 -15.75
N GLY A 299 -29.90 16.34 -16.36
CA GLY A 299 -30.07 17.55 -17.15
C GLY A 299 -30.29 18.83 -16.30
N PRO A 300 -30.13 20.02 -16.90
CA PRO A 300 -30.29 21.32 -16.22
C PRO A 300 -31.76 21.66 -15.90
N ARG A 301 -32.66 20.69 -16.01
CA ARG A 301 -34.09 20.86 -15.78
C ARG A 301 -34.33 21.09 -14.29
N SER A 302 -35.37 21.87 -13.98
CA SER A 302 -35.80 22.00 -12.59
C SER A 302 -36.22 20.63 -12.06
N ILE A 303 -35.97 20.38 -10.78
CA ILE A 303 -36.35 19.15 -10.10
C ILE A 303 -37.84 18.79 -10.32
N GLN A 304 -38.72 19.80 -10.37
CA GLN A 304 -40.14 19.62 -10.63
C GLN A 304 -40.43 19.09 -12.03
N ALA A 305 -39.71 19.56 -13.05
CA ALA A 305 -39.88 19.09 -14.42
C ALA A 305 -39.40 17.64 -14.58
N ARG A 306 -38.30 17.28 -13.92
CA ARG A 306 -37.75 15.91 -13.89
C ARG A 306 -38.71 14.95 -13.21
N HIS A 307 -39.31 15.37 -12.09
CA HIS A 307 -40.34 14.60 -11.40
C HIS A 307 -41.59 14.37 -12.28
N ALA A 308 -42.03 15.40 -13.02
CA ALA A 308 -43.18 15.27 -13.92
C ALA A 308 -42.93 14.31 -15.10
N GLU A 309 -41.69 14.17 -15.54
CA GLU A 309 -41.28 13.22 -16.57
C GLU A 309 -41.17 11.80 -16.03
N ALA A 310 -40.53 11.61 -14.88
CA ALA A 310 -40.52 10.33 -14.17
C ALA A 310 -41.96 9.83 -13.90
N LYS A 311 -42.88 10.74 -13.56
CA LYS A 311 -44.31 10.45 -13.41
C LYS A 311 -44.95 9.96 -14.71
N ARG A 312 -44.70 10.65 -15.83
CA ARG A 312 -45.22 10.24 -17.14
C ARG A 312 -44.65 8.89 -17.60
N ALA A 313 -43.45 8.55 -17.16
CA ALA A 313 -42.81 7.28 -17.43
C ALA A 313 -43.22 6.15 -16.47
N GLU A 314 -44.12 6.42 -15.51
CA GLU A 314 -44.63 5.45 -14.53
C GLU A 314 -43.55 4.69 -13.75
N VAL A 315 -42.39 5.33 -13.52
CA VAL A 315 -41.31 4.70 -12.76
C VAL A 315 -41.54 4.80 -11.24
N PRO A 316 -41.32 3.73 -10.46
CA PRO A 316 -41.46 3.75 -9.01
C PRO A 316 -40.38 4.61 -8.31
N PHE A 317 -39.20 4.72 -8.92
CA PHE A 317 -38.08 5.50 -8.40
C PHE A 317 -37.47 6.42 -9.47
N LEU A 318 -37.06 7.61 -9.04
CA LEU A 318 -36.23 8.52 -9.83
C LEU A 318 -34.85 8.62 -9.18
N VAL A 319 -33.82 8.35 -9.97
CA VAL A 319 -32.41 8.54 -9.64
C VAL A 319 -31.95 9.82 -10.32
N ASP A 320 -31.74 10.88 -9.55
CA ASP A 320 -31.31 12.17 -10.07
C ASP A 320 -29.81 12.34 -9.84
N ILE A 321 -29.09 12.89 -10.79
CA ILE A 321 -27.65 13.15 -10.64
C ILE A 321 -27.44 14.65 -10.74
N ILE A 322 -27.11 15.26 -9.61
CA ILE A 322 -27.02 16.72 -9.44
C ILE A 322 -25.58 17.14 -9.15
N ALA A 323 -25.14 18.27 -9.69
CA ALA A 323 -23.88 18.88 -9.30
C ALA A 323 -23.94 19.34 -7.83
N SER A 324 -22.94 19.00 -7.02
CA SER A 324 -22.79 19.54 -5.66
C SER A 324 -22.03 20.86 -5.66
N THR A 325 -22.26 21.66 -4.63
CA THR A 325 -21.44 22.84 -4.30
C THR A 325 -20.01 22.48 -3.88
N SER A 326 -19.74 21.20 -3.55
CA SER A 326 -18.40 20.66 -3.28
C SER A 326 -17.63 20.23 -4.53
N GLY A 327 -18.22 20.35 -5.73
CA GLY A 327 -17.59 19.88 -6.98
C GLY A 327 -17.82 18.40 -7.31
N GLU A 328 -18.43 17.64 -6.39
CA GLU A 328 -18.76 16.23 -6.59
C GLU A 328 -20.22 16.05 -7.04
N PRO A 329 -20.53 15.29 -8.10
CA PRO A 329 -21.92 14.99 -8.41
C PRO A 329 -22.57 14.06 -7.37
N ASN A 330 -23.76 14.43 -6.90
CA ASN A 330 -24.57 13.61 -6.00
C ASN A 330 -25.63 12.86 -6.81
N VAL A 331 -25.72 11.56 -6.58
CA VAL A 331 -26.84 10.71 -6.96
C VAL A 331 -27.89 10.79 -5.85
N VAL A 332 -29.12 11.16 -6.18
CA VAL A 332 -30.22 11.35 -5.24
C VAL A 332 -31.37 10.43 -5.64
N LEU A 333 -31.87 9.64 -4.69
CA LEU A 333 -32.98 8.73 -4.94
C LEU A 333 -34.30 9.31 -4.39
N TYR A 334 -35.32 9.32 -5.23
CA TYR A 334 -36.68 9.75 -4.90
C TYR A 334 -37.67 8.60 -5.02
N LYS A 335 -38.55 8.45 -4.03
CA LYS A 335 -39.77 7.64 -4.14
C LYS A 335 -40.91 8.53 -4.64
N MET A 336 -41.59 8.09 -5.68
CA MET A 336 -42.47 8.97 -6.44
C MET A 336 -43.83 9.27 -5.79
N PHE A 337 -44.41 8.39 -4.95
CA PHE A 337 -45.80 8.55 -4.50
C PHE A 337 -46.10 8.14 -3.04
N ASP A 338 -46.82 9.00 -2.31
CA ASP A 338 -47.76 8.64 -1.24
C ASP A 338 -49.19 8.42 -1.81
N ALA A 339 -50.14 8.06 -0.94
CA ALA A 339 -51.56 7.93 -1.30
C ALA A 339 -52.17 9.21 -1.88
N ASP A 340 -51.56 10.38 -1.64
CA ASP A 340 -51.99 11.70 -2.14
C ASP A 340 -51.19 12.17 -3.37
N GLN A 341 -50.44 11.26 -4.01
CA GLN A 341 -49.66 11.52 -5.23
C GLN A 341 -48.57 12.60 -5.10
N ARG A 342 -48.04 12.82 -3.90
CA ARG A 342 -46.90 13.72 -3.66
C ARG A 342 -45.59 12.92 -3.62
N PRO A 343 -44.48 13.47 -4.16
CA PRO A 343 -43.17 12.83 -4.04
C PRO A 343 -42.75 12.80 -2.56
N ILE A 344 -42.38 11.62 -2.06
CA ILE A 344 -41.93 11.45 -0.68
C ILE A 344 -40.41 11.26 -0.69
N PRO A 345 -39.66 12.15 -0.03
CA PRO A 345 -38.27 11.88 0.31
C PRO A 345 -38.17 10.58 1.12
N LEU A 346 -37.18 9.73 0.82
CA LEU A 346 -36.99 8.47 1.53
C LEU A 346 -36.53 8.73 2.98
N ARG A 347 -37.42 8.49 3.95
CA ARG A 347 -37.13 8.62 5.39
C ARG A 347 -36.57 7.31 5.97
N ASP A 348 -35.68 7.46 6.96
CA ASP A 348 -35.14 6.37 7.79
C ASP A 348 -36.25 5.41 8.28
N GLY A 349 -36.25 4.16 7.79
CA GLY A 349 -36.75 2.99 8.52
C GLY A 349 -38.27 2.75 8.60
N VAL A 350 -39.12 3.30 7.70
CA VAL A 350 -40.58 3.05 7.76
C VAL A 350 -41.20 2.85 6.37
N VAL A 351 -40.68 1.96 5.54
CA VAL A 351 -41.40 1.56 4.31
C VAL A 351 -41.40 0.04 4.15
N PRO A 352 -42.44 -0.67 4.61
CA PRO A 352 -42.68 -2.04 4.20
C PRO A 352 -43.29 -2.00 2.80
N LEU A 353 -42.51 -2.34 1.78
CA LEU A 353 -42.99 -2.59 0.42
C LEU A 353 -42.50 -3.97 0.00
N GLU A 354 -43.37 -4.77 -0.60
CA GLU A 354 -42.98 -6.01 -1.27
C GLU A 354 -42.00 -5.65 -2.41
N GLY A 355 -40.72 -5.98 -2.21
CA GLY A 355 -39.61 -5.69 -3.12
C GLY A 355 -38.52 -4.74 -2.56
N GLY A 356 -38.82 -3.90 -1.57
CA GLY A 356 -37.83 -3.08 -0.82
C GLY A 356 -37.12 -1.94 -1.60
N VAL A 357 -36.67 -0.92 -0.87
CA VAL A 357 -35.73 0.13 -1.38
C VAL A 357 -34.29 -0.36 -1.24
N GLU A 358 -34.08 -1.31 -0.34
CA GLU A 358 -32.81 -1.89 0.06
C GLU A 358 -32.10 -2.59 -1.12
N PRO A 359 -32.75 -3.40 -1.98
CA PRO A 359 -32.08 -4.02 -3.13
C PRO A 359 -31.63 -2.99 -4.17
N LEU A 360 -32.43 -1.96 -4.44
CA LEU A 360 -32.07 -0.87 -5.35
C LEU A 360 -30.88 -0.07 -4.82
N VAL A 361 -30.88 0.22 -3.52
CA VAL A 361 -29.78 0.88 -2.82
C VAL A 361 -28.49 0.07 -2.89
N GLU A 362 -28.57 -1.24 -2.67
CA GLU A 362 -27.43 -2.14 -2.78
C GLU A 362 -26.89 -2.22 -4.22
N LEU A 363 -27.77 -2.21 -5.21
CA LEU A 363 -27.42 -2.26 -6.63
C LEU A 363 -26.76 -0.95 -7.12
N LEU A 364 -27.32 0.20 -6.73
CA LEU A 364 -26.70 1.52 -6.92
C LEU A 364 -25.31 1.55 -6.28
N HIS A 365 -25.17 0.98 -5.09
CA HIS A 365 -23.88 0.87 -4.42
C HIS A 365 -22.85 0.02 -5.20
N ARG A 366 -23.25 -1.17 -5.68
CA ARG A 366 -22.39 -2.09 -6.45
C ARG A 366 -21.87 -1.47 -7.75
N TRP A 367 -22.68 -0.64 -8.41
CA TRP A 367 -22.31 -0.07 -9.70
C TRP A 367 -21.60 1.26 -9.62
N ILE A 368 -21.84 2.03 -8.56
CA ILE A 368 -21.25 3.35 -8.43
C ILE A 368 -19.93 3.31 -7.61
N LEU A 369 -19.67 2.23 -6.87
CA LEU A 369 -18.33 1.89 -6.34
C LEU A 369 -17.70 0.71 -7.09
N PRO A 370 -16.98 0.95 -8.21
CA PRO A 370 -16.30 -0.09 -8.97
C PRO A 370 -15.35 -0.98 -8.13
N GLN A 371 -14.80 -0.43 -7.04
CA GLN A 371 -13.85 -1.13 -6.16
C GLN A 371 -14.37 -2.44 -5.58
N ARG A 372 -15.69 -2.58 -5.37
CA ARG A 372 -16.26 -3.82 -4.83
C ARG A 372 -16.36 -4.96 -5.85
N ARG A 373 -16.20 -4.66 -7.15
CA ARG A 373 -16.26 -5.68 -8.20
C ARG A 373 -14.89 -6.24 -8.57
N TYR A 374 -13.81 -5.46 -8.46
CA TYR A 374 -12.54 -5.82 -9.11
C TYR A 374 -11.33 -5.92 -8.16
N GLY A 375 -11.29 -5.17 -7.06
CA GLY A 375 -10.11 -5.04 -6.19
C GLY A 375 -9.24 -3.82 -6.57
N ALA A 376 -8.61 -3.20 -5.57
CA ALA A 376 -7.70 -2.07 -5.78
C ALA A 376 -6.24 -2.54 -6.02
N LEU A 377 -5.39 -1.67 -6.55
CA LEU A 377 -3.95 -1.89 -6.50
C LEU A 377 -3.44 -1.82 -5.07
N VAL A 378 -2.46 -2.66 -4.75
CA VAL A 378 -1.69 -2.54 -3.51
C VAL A 378 -0.83 -1.28 -3.58
N SER A 379 -0.94 -0.42 -2.58
CA SER A 379 -0.16 0.83 -2.51
C SER A 379 0.96 0.80 -1.46
N ASP A 380 1.83 1.79 -1.52
CA ASP A 380 2.92 2.06 -0.58
C ASP A 380 2.46 2.52 0.81
N PHE A 381 1.16 2.48 1.13
CA PHE A 381 0.63 2.90 2.44
C PHE A 381 1.46 2.31 3.57
N TYR A 382 1.89 3.17 4.49
CA TYR A 382 2.68 2.76 5.65
C TYR A 382 2.16 3.45 6.92
N ALA A 383 1.78 2.65 7.93
CA ALA A 383 1.17 3.16 9.16
C ALA A 383 2.07 4.13 9.94
N TYR A 384 3.40 3.99 9.79
CA TYR A 384 4.36 4.91 10.37
C TYR A 384 4.17 6.35 9.88
N ASN A 385 3.62 6.53 8.68
CA ASN A 385 3.35 7.85 8.10
C ASN A 385 1.90 8.30 8.28
N ALA A 386 1.01 7.43 8.74
CA ALA A 386 -0.43 7.66 8.75
C ALA A 386 -0.96 8.20 10.10
N TYR A 387 -0.31 9.25 10.62
CA TYR A 387 -0.69 9.95 11.85
C TYR A 387 -1.41 11.28 11.57
N HIS A 388 -2.29 11.71 12.48
CA HIS A 388 -3.08 12.93 12.35
C HIS A 388 -2.73 13.91 13.45
N LEU A 389 -2.17 15.07 13.07
CA LEU A 389 -1.77 16.13 13.99
C LEU A 389 -2.93 17.07 14.30
N HIS A 390 -2.98 17.54 15.54
CA HIS A 390 -3.70 18.75 15.91
C HIS A 390 -2.72 19.92 15.99
N LEU A 391 -2.91 20.93 15.13
CA LEU A 391 -2.20 22.19 15.25
C LEU A 391 -2.93 23.08 16.28
N PRO A 392 -2.22 23.73 17.21
CA PRO A 392 -2.85 24.64 18.15
C PRO A 392 -3.63 25.72 17.41
N ARG A 393 -4.89 25.96 17.83
CA ARG A 393 -5.84 26.93 17.26
C ARG A 393 -5.18 28.26 16.88
N GLN A 394 -5.13 28.58 15.59
CA GLN A 394 -5.27 29.97 15.16
C GLN A 394 -6.77 30.22 14.91
N SER A 395 -7.39 30.96 15.83
CA SER A 395 -8.76 31.53 15.80
C SER A 395 -9.98 30.62 15.54
N GLY A 396 -10.81 30.45 16.58
CA GLY A 396 -12.28 30.47 16.51
C GLY A 396 -13.04 29.24 16.00
N PHE A 397 -12.51 28.46 15.07
CA PHE A 397 -13.20 27.28 14.54
C PHE A 397 -12.74 25.99 15.26
N GLY A 398 -13.57 24.93 15.22
CA GLY A 398 -13.33 23.65 15.92
C GLY A 398 -12.03 22.95 15.51
N PRO A 399 -11.66 21.81 16.12
CA PRO A 399 -10.46 21.08 15.75
C PRO A 399 -10.52 20.66 14.27
N VAL A 400 -9.78 21.37 13.42
CA VAL A 400 -9.56 20.99 12.02
C VAL A 400 -8.52 19.90 12.04
N PHE A 401 -8.95 18.64 11.92
CA PHE A 401 -8.03 17.56 11.58
C PHE A 401 -7.52 17.86 10.16
N THR A 402 -6.21 18.01 9.99
CA THR A 402 -5.61 18.11 8.65
C THR A 402 -5.92 16.82 7.90
N ASP A 403 -6.40 16.98 6.66
CA ASP A 403 -6.92 15.95 5.78
C ASP A 403 -6.13 14.62 5.80
N VAL A 404 -6.85 13.55 6.14
CA VAL A 404 -6.39 12.16 6.30
C VAL A 404 -5.75 11.62 5.00
N ARG A 405 -6.12 12.22 3.86
CA ARG A 405 -5.75 11.72 2.53
C ARG A 405 -4.28 11.91 2.19
N LYS A 406 -3.53 12.79 2.88
CA LYS A 406 -2.11 13.12 2.61
C LYS A 406 -1.11 11.96 2.83
N TYR A 407 -1.54 10.85 3.43
CA TYR A 407 -0.66 9.73 3.81
C TYR A 407 -1.25 8.35 3.44
N SER A 408 -2.14 8.29 2.44
CA SER A 408 -2.91 7.09 2.07
C SER A 408 -2.18 6.08 1.16
N GLY A 409 -0.92 6.34 0.82
CA GLY A 409 -0.17 5.58 -0.17
C GLY A 409 -0.65 5.86 -1.59
N TYR A 410 0.24 6.39 -2.42
CA TYR A 410 -0.05 6.88 -3.77
C TYR A 410 0.66 6.10 -4.86
N HIS A 411 1.66 5.31 -4.47
CA HIS A 411 2.47 4.55 -5.39
C HIS A 411 1.97 3.13 -5.43
N TRP A 412 1.72 2.61 -6.63
CA TRP A 412 1.44 1.20 -6.83
C TRP A 412 2.70 0.39 -6.50
N VAL A 413 2.54 -0.66 -5.69
CA VAL A 413 3.61 -1.59 -5.33
C VAL A 413 3.28 -2.96 -5.94
N GLY A 414 4.05 -3.34 -6.96
CA GLY A 414 4.00 -4.66 -7.60
C GLY A 414 4.82 -5.74 -6.90
N ASP A 415 5.77 -5.32 -6.07
CA ASP A 415 6.64 -6.19 -5.29
C ASP A 415 5.89 -6.77 -4.09
N LEU A 416 5.30 -7.94 -4.29
CA LEU A 416 4.36 -8.58 -3.38
C LEU A 416 4.91 -9.89 -2.83
N VAL A 417 4.43 -10.26 -1.65
CA VAL A 417 4.78 -11.51 -0.99
C VAL A 417 3.54 -12.12 -0.36
N VAL A 418 3.34 -13.41 -0.61
CA VAL A 418 2.33 -14.23 0.08
C VAL A 418 2.97 -15.05 1.18
N GLU A 419 2.34 -15.05 2.35
CA GLU A 419 2.76 -15.84 3.51
C GLU A 419 1.56 -16.62 4.04
N CYS A 420 1.77 -17.88 4.42
CA CYS A 420 0.72 -18.69 5.05
C CYS A 420 1.28 -19.81 5.92
N GLU A 421 0.52 -20.20 6.94
CA GLU A 421 0.62 -21.53 7.53
C GLU A 421 -0.33 -22.44 6.76
N VAL A 422 0.21 -23.48 6.12
CA VAL A 422 -0.58 -24.40 5.31
C VAL A 422 -0.42 -25.83 5.78
N MET A 423 -1.54 -26.52 5.93
CA MET A 423 -1.57 -27.96 6.10
C MET A 423 -2.02 -28.63 4.81
N VAL A 424 -1.13 -29.45 4.26
CA VAL A 424 -1.33 -30.16 2.99
C VAL A 424 -1.78 -31.60 3.25
N THR A 425 -2.84 -32.03 2.57
CA THR A 425 -3.32 -33.43 2.57
C THR A 425 -3.48 -33.93 1.13
N GLY A 426 -2.84 -35.06 0.81
CA GLY A 426 -2.84 -35.66 -0.53
C GLY A 426 -1.44 -35.68 -1.18
N SER A 427 -1.37 -35.94 -2.48
CA SER A 427 -0.11 -36.12 -3.23
C SER A 427 -0.03 -35.38 -4.58
N GLY A 428 -0.84 -34.34 -4.79
CA GLY A 428 -0.79 -33.48 -5.98
C GLY A 428 0.18 -32.29 -5.85
N THR A 429 -0.21 -31.13 -6.42
CA THR A 429 0.62 -29.92 -6.52
C THR A 429 0.03 -28.77 -5.72
N LEU A 430 0.82 -28.16 -4.83
CA LEU A 430 0.50 -26.88 -4.20
C LEU A 430 1.04 -25.75 -5.09
N LYS A 431 0.23 -24.74 -5.37
CA LYS A 431 0.58 -23.65 -6.28
C LYS A 431 0.56 -22.30 -5.57
N LEU A 432 1.56 -21.47 -5.82
CA LEU A 432 1.63 -20.09 -5.35
C LEU A 432 1.79 -19.18 -6.57
N MET A 433 1.05 -18.07 -6.60
CA MET A 433 1.08 -17.14 -7.72
C MET A 433 1.07 -15.70 -7.24
N LEU A 434 1.94 -14.89 -7.84
CA LEU A 434 1.98 -13.43 -7.72
C LEU A 434 1.83 -12.83 -9.12
N VAL A 435 1.18 -11.67 -9.22
CA VAL A 435 0.97 -10.95 -10.49
C VAL A 435 1.52 -9.54 -10.34
N GLU A 436 2.29 -9.12 -11.34
CA GLU A 436 2.77 -7.75 -11.47
C GLU A 436 2.73 -7.34 -12.95
N GLY A 437 1.99 -6.28 -13.25
CA GLY A 437 1.86 -5.75 -14.61
C GLY A 437 1.26 -6.75 -15.58
N GLY A 438 0.36 -7.61 -15.08
CA GLY A 438 -0.25 -8.74 -15.78
C GLY A 438 0.66 -9.96 -16.01
N VAL A 439 1.93 -9.92 -15.61
CA VAL A 439 2.84 -11.08 -15.66
C VAL A 439 2.63 -11.93 -14.42
N ARG A 440 2.49 -13.25 -14.59
CA ARG A 440 2.27 -14.21 -13.51
C ARG A 440 3.56 -14.89 -13.12
N TYR A 441 3.96 -14.72 -11.86
CA TYR A 441 5.11 -15.37 -11.27
C TYR A 441 4.63 -16.52 -10.39
N GLY A 442 4.99 -17.74 -10.77
CA GLY A 442 4.47 -18.97 -10.18
C GLY A 442 5.51 -19.78 -9.43
N CYS A 443 5.08 -20.47 -8.38
CA CYS A 443 5.80 -21.54 -7.72
C CYS A 443 4.90 -22.77 -7.54
N ASP A 444 5.24 -23.86 -8.24
CA ASP A 444 4.53 -25.13 -8.16
C ASP A 444 5.35 -26.11 -7.29
N ILE A 445 4.74 -26.64 -6.25
CA ILE A 445 5.34 -27.59 -5.31
C ILE A 445 4.68 -28.96 -5.49
N ASP A 446 5.40 -29.90 -6.11
CA ASP A 446 4.99 -31.29 -6.26
C ASP A 446 5.23 -32.03 -4.93
N ILE A 447 4.15 -32.41 -4.25
CA ILE A 447 4.22 -33.02 -2.92
C ILE A 447 4.80 -34.43 -2.97
N ALA A 448 4.53 -35.19 -4.03
CA ALA A 448 5.05 -36.56 -4.15
C ALA A 448 6.54 -36.56 -4.47
N ARG A 449 6.98 -35.67 -5.36
CA ARG A 449 8.40 -35.55 -5.77
C ARG A 449 9.23 -34.71 -4.81
N GLN A 450 8.58 -33.90 -3.96
CA GLN A 450 9.25 -32.93 -3.07
C GLN A 450 10.12 -31.95 -3.88
N VAL A 451 9.57 -31.42 -4.96
CA VAL A 451 10.25 -30.47 -5.85
C VAL A 451 9.43 -29.19 -5.98
N ALA A 452 10.09 -28.05 -5.74
CA ALA A 452 9.54 -26.73 -6.05
C ALA A 452 10.05 -26.26 -7.43
N THR A 453 9.16 -25.76 -8.27
CA THR A 453 9.46 -25.24 -9.60
C THR A 453 8.95 -23.80 -9.73
N LEU A 454 9.85 -22.87 -10.01
CA LEU A 454 9.54 -21.47 -10.30
C LEU A 454 9.31 -21.28 -11.80
N SER A 455 8.38 -20.41 -12.16
CA SER A 455 8.08 -20.04 -13.54
C SER A 455 7.60 -18.60 -13.68
N ILE A 456 7.74 -18.04 -14.88
CA ILE A 456 7.16 -16.77 -15.31
C ILE A 456 6.20 -17.09 -16.46
N ASP A 457 4.93 -16.71 -16.33
CA ASP A 457 3.84 -17.03 -17.25
C ASP A 457 3.87 -18.50 -17.70
N GLN A 458 3.96 -19.40 -16.71
CA GLN A 458 4.02 -20.86 -16.94
C GLN A 458 5.15 -21.32 -17.88
N GLY A 459 6.24 -20.56 -17.97
CA GLY A 459 7.39 -20.85 -18.82
C GLY A 459 7.44 -20.04 -20.12
N GLU A 460 6.53 -19.10 -20.34
CA GLU A 460 6.65 -18.14 -21.44
C GLU A 460 7.76 -17.10 -21.18
N GLY A 461 7.93 -16.66 -19.93
CA GLY A 461 9.04 -15.80 -19.52
C GLY A 461 10.36 -16.56 -19.30
N THR A 462 11.43 -15.83 -18.94
CA THR A 462 12.77 -16.40 -18.70
C THR A 462 13.43 -15.80 -17.46
N PHE A 463 14.13 -16.63 -16.71
CA PHE A 463 15.08 -16.25 -15.67
C PHE A 463 16.46 -15.99 -16.28
N GLY A 464 17.16 -14.96 -15.80
CA GLY A 464 18.45 -14.47 -16.30
C GLY A 464 18.44 -12.96 -16.53
N ASP A 465 19.60 -12.31 -16.37
CA ASP A 465 19.79 -10.87 -16.65
C ASP A 465 20.47 -10.72 -18.03
N PRO A 466 19.91 -9.99 -19.00
CA PRO A 466 20.55 -9.79 -20.31
C PRO A 466 21.99 -9.25 -20.19
N PRO A 467 22.95 -9.70 -21.02
CA PRO A 467 22.83 -10.67 -22.11
C PRO A 467 23.14 -12.10 -21.64
N ASP A 468 22.43 -12.62 -20.64
CA ASP A 468 22.58 -14.01 -20.19
C ASP A 468 22.17 -15.00 -21.31
N GLN A 469 23.16 -15.74 -21.82
CA GLN A 469 22.98 -16.77 -22.85
C GLN A 469 22.39 -18.07 -22.27
N ASP A 470 22.35 -18.20 -20.94
CA ASP A 470 21.85 -19.37 -20.21
C ASP A 470 20.45 -19.15 -19.61
N ALA A 471 19.66 -18.25 -20.22
CA ALA A 471 18.32 -17.90 -19.76
C ALA A 471 17.42 -19.15 -19.61
N ARG A 472 16.82 -19.33 -18.44
CA ARG A 472 16.03 -20.52 -18.09
C ARG A 472 14.54 -20.26 -18.08
N LYS A 473 13.73 -21.21 -18.53
CA LYS A 473 12.27 -21.15 -18.39
C LYS A 473 11.79 -21.46 -16.97
N PHE A 474 12.56 -22.27 -16.25
CA PHE A 474 12.22 -22.77 -14.92
C PHE A 474 13.45 -22.82 -14.03
N CYS A 475 13.27 -22.54 -12.75
CA CYS A 475 14.25 -22.83 -11.70
C CYS A 475 13.65 -23.88 -10.76
N ARG A 476 14.43 -24.91 -10.39
CA ARG A 476 13.96 -26.05 -9.58
C ARG A 476 14.78 -26.24 -8.32
N ALA A 477 14.13 -26.72 -7.27
CA ALA A 477 14.78 -27.08 -6.02
C ALA A 477 14.14 -28.35 -5.44
N GLU A 478 14.98 -29.23 -4.92
CA GLU A 478 14.53 -30.25 -3.98
C GLU A 478 14.18 -29.58 -2.65
N ILE A 479 13.06 -29.97 -2.05
CA ILE A 479 12.55 -29.38 -0.82
C ILE A 479 12.16 -30.45 0.19
N SER A 480 11.74 -30.02 1.38
CA SER A 480 11.11 -30.89 2.37
C SER A 480 9.88 -30.18 2.96
N LEU A 481 8.70 -30.67 2.60
CA LEU A 481 7.41 -30.18 3.07
C LEU A 481 6.59 -31.37 3.59
N ALA A 482 6.43 -31.46 4.91
CA ALA A 482 5.66 -32.56 5.50
C ALA A 482 4.15 -32.30 5.39
N THR A 483 3.41 -33.36 5.05
CA THR A 483 1.94 -33.37 4.95
C THR A 483 1.28 -33.64 6.31
N GLY A 484 0.01 -33.27 6.48
CA GLY A 484 -0.79 -33.57 7.68
C GLY A 484 -0.45 -32.74 8.92
N ARG A 485 0.37 -31.70 8.79
CA ARG A 485 0.60 -30.66 9.80
C ARG A 485 0.79 -29.30 9.13
N PHE A 486 0.59 -28.22 9.87
CA PHE A 486 0.88 -26.87 9.39
C PHE A 486 2.38 -26.67 9.17
N GLN A 487 2.68 -25.98 8.08
CA GLN A 487 4.02 -25.59 7.64
C GLN A 487 3.98 -24.14 7.21
N HIS A 488 5.01 -23.39 7.58
CA HIS A 488 5.12 -21.99 7.20
C HIS A 488 5.69 -21.88 5.79
N LEU A 489 4.96 -21.25 4.88
CA LEU A 489 5.39 -20.94 3.52
C LEU A 489 5.41 -19.44 3.30
N ARG A 490 6.43 -18.98 2.58
CA ARG A 490 6.50 -17.62 2.07
C ARG A 490 7.01 -17.62 0.64
N PHE A 491 6.33 -16.93 -0.26
CA PHE A 491 6.73 -16.77 -1.66
C PHE A 491 6.67 -15.30 -2.05
N ALA A 492 7.77 -14.80 -2.60
CA ALA A 492 7.96 -13.38 -2.89
C ALA A 492 8.37 -13.16 -4.34
N ASN A 493 7.86 -12.07 -4.91
CA ASN A 493 8.41 -11.44 -6.10
C ASN A 493 8.83 -10.02 -5.71
N VAL A 494 10.13 -9.79 -5.53
CA VAL A 494 10.70 -8.52 -5.04
C VAL A 494 12.01 -8.22 -5.75
N ASP A 495 12.23 -6.98 -6.17
CA ASP A 495 13.44 -6.51 -6.87
C ASP A 495 13.81 -7.39 -8.09
N ASN A 496 12.83 -7.78 -8.91
CA ASN A 496 13.01 -8.72 -10.02
C ASN A 496 13.62 -10.09 -9.61
N GLN A 497 13.18 -10.61 -8.48
CA GLN A 497 13.65 -11.89 -7.96
C GLN A 497 12.52 -12.66 -7.30
N LEU A 498 12.43 -13.94 -7.67
CA LEU A 498 11.55 -14.89 -6.99
C LEU A 498 12.29 -15.55 -5.83
N LEU A 499 11.65 -15.57 -4.67
CA LEU A 499 12.18 -16.16 -3.45
C LEU A 499 11.12 -17.05 -2.79
N LEU A 500 11.55 -18.20 -2.27
CA LEU A 500 10.70 -19.13 -1.53
C LEU A 500 11.35 -19.42 -0.18
N TRP A 501 10.55 -19.40 0.89
CA TRP A 501 10.94 -19.89 2.20
C TRP A 501 10.00 -21.01 2.63
N ILE A 502 10.58 -22.02 3.27
CA ILE A 502 9.86 -23.10 3.95
C ILE A 502 10.34 -23.13 5.39
N ASN A 503 9.42 -22.94 6.35
CA ASN A 503 9.72 -22.89 7.78
C ASN A 503 10.81 -21.86 8.12
N GLY A 504 10.69 -20.67 7.54
CA GLY A 504 11.64 -19.55 7.71
C GLY A 504 13.00 -19.74 7.04
N LYS A 505 13.25 -20.84 6.31
CA LYS A 505 14.51 -21.07 5.61
C LYS A 505 14.37 -20.79 4.11
N PRO A 506 15.21 -19.92 3.51
CA PRO A 506 15.17 -19.69 2.07
C PRO A 506 15.58 -20.96 1.32
N VAL A 507 14.83 -21.29 0.27
CA VAL A 507 15.08 -22.42 -0.63
C VAL A 507 16.12 -22.01 -1.67
N ARG A 508 17.11 -22.88 -1.89
CA ARG A 508 18.15 -22.69 -2.90
C ARG A 508 17.79 -23.45 -4.17
N PHE A 509 17.55 -22.71 -5.24
CA PHE A 509 17.26 -23.28 -6.57
C PHE A 509 18.55 -23.62 -7.33
N ASP A 510 18.40 -24.43 -8.37
CA ASP A 510 19.45 -24.87 -9.30
C ASP A 510 20.03 -23.75 -10.17
N ALA A 511 19.39 -22.58 -10.20
CA ALA A 511 19.86 -21.35 -10.79
C ALA A 511 19.32 -20.12 -10.04
N PRO A 512 19.94 -18.94 -10.18
CA PRO A 512 19.37 -17.69 -9.71
C PRO A 512 17.98 -17.46 -10.29
N ALA A 513 16.97 -17.31 -9.45
CA ALA A 513 15.60 -17.02 -9.85
C ALA A 513 15.37 -15.50 -10.06
N VAL A 514 16.27 -14.88 -10.82
CA VAL A 514 16.24 -13.45 -11.17
C VAL A 514 15.75 -13.28 -12.60
N TYR A 515 15.16 -12.14 -12.93
CA TYR A 515 14.69 -11.85 -14.28
C TYR A 515 14.84 -10.37 -14.62
N HIS A 516 14.64 -10.02 -15.89
CA HIS A 516 14.62 -8.64 -16.36
C HIS A 516 13.21 -8.25 -16.80
N ARG A 517 12.65 -7.17 -16.23
CA ARG A 517 11.33 -6.63 -16.58
C ARG A 517 11.41 -5.63 -17.75
N SER A 518 10.30 -5.37 -18.45
CA SER A 518 10.26 -4.28 -19.42
C SER A 518 10.42 -2.93 -18.73
N ASP A 519 10.99 -1.93 -19.41
CA ASP A 519 11.19 -0.59 -18.84
C ASP A 519 9.88 0.14 -18.48
N SER A 520 8.76 -0.23 -19.09
CA SER A 520 7.42 0.24 -18.69
C SER A 520 6.66 -0.93 -18.10
N VAL A 521 6.47 -0.92 -16.77
CA VAL A 521 5.56 -1.83 -16.07
C VAL A 521 4.32 -1.04 -15.70
N GLU A 522 3.17 -1.49 -16.18
CA GLU A 522 1.87 -0.86 -15.96
C GLU A 522 0.89 -1.90 -15.44
N PRO A 523 0.00 -1.53 -14.50
CA PRO A 523 -0.99 -2.46 -13.99
C PRO A 523 -1.97 -2.86 -15.09
N ARG A 524 -2.28 -4.14 -15.17
CA ARG A 524 -3.17 -4.74 -16.18
C ARG A 524 -4.41 -5.34 -15.54
N TRP A 525 -5.51 -5.18 -16.24
CA TRP A 525 -6.81 -5.71 -15.85
C TRP A 525 -7.69 -5.97 -17.06
N SER A 526 -8.50 -7.02 -16.99
CA SER A 526 -9.64 -7.28 -17.88
C SER A 526 -10.75 -8.03 -17.12
N GLU A 527 -11.95 -8.13 -17.70
CA GLU A 527 -13.02 -8.91 -17.06
C GLU A 527 -12.71 -10.42 -17.02
N GLN A 528 -11.97 -10.93 -18.02
CA GLN A 528 -11.60 -12.36 -18.12
C GLN A 528 -10.39 -12.69 -17.25
N ASP A 529 -9.40 -11.80 -17.21
CA ASP A 529 -8.25 -11.91 -16.32
C ASP A 529 -8.10 -10.63 -15.48
N PRO A 530 -8.42 -10.69 -14.18
CA PRO A 530 -8.35 -9.53 -13.31
C PRO A 530 -6.92 -9.06 -13.01
N GLY A 531 -5.88 -9.78 -13.45
CA GLY A 531 -4.48 -9.31 -13.39
C GLY A 531 -4.11 -8.71 -12.03
N ASP A 532 -3.65 -7.46 -12.04
CA ASP A 532 -3.20 -6.70 -10.86
C ASP A 532 -4.33 -6.32 -9.88
N ALA A 533 -5.59 -6.44 -10.28
CA ALA A 533 -6.73 -6.28 -9.37
C ALA A 533 -6.95 -7.51 -8.47
N ALA A 534 -6.35 -8.65 -8.84
CA ALA A 534 -6.32 -9.85 -8.04
C ALA A 534 -4.92 -10.51 -8.04
N PRO A 535 -3.93 -9.84 -7.40
CA PRO A 535 -2.53 -10.04 -7.72
C PRO A 535 -1.87 -11.22 -7.02
N VAL A 536 -2.58 -11.91 -6.12
CA VAL A 536 -2.00 -13.01 -5.34
C VAL A 536 -2.96 -14.19 -5.30
N ALA A 537 -2.45 -15.41 -5.41
CA ALA A 537 -3.23 -16.62 -5.21
C ALA A 537 -2.42 -17.74 -4.56
N VAL A 538 -3.12 -18.57 -3.78
CA VAL A 538 -2.64 -19.85 -3.26
C VAL A 538 -3.62 -20.92 -3.71
N GLY A 539 -3.13 -21.96 -4.37
CA GLY A 539 -3.96 -22.96 -5.02
C GLY A 539 -3.45 -24.38 -4.86
N ALA A 540 -4.25 -25.29 -5.37
CA ALA A 540 -3.97 -26.71 -5.34
C ALA A 540 -4.53 -27.40 -6.59
N ASP A 541 -3.89 -28.50 -6.96
CA ASP A 541 -4.35 -29.46 -7.96
C ASP A 541 -4.07 -30.88 -7.44
N GLY A 542 -5.11 -31.70 -7.25
CA GLY A 542 -5.01 -33.03 -6.66
C GLY A 542 -4.74 -33.05 -5.14
N LEU A 543 -5.01 -31.97 -4.42
CA LEU A 543 -4.74 -31.81 -2.98
C LEU A 543 -5.90 -31.16 -2.23
N GLN A 544 -5.91 -31.34 -0.91
CA GLN A 544 -6.66 -30.51 0.02
C GLN A 544 -5.70 -29.63 0.83
N LEU A 545 -6.01 -28.34 0.95
CA LEU A 545 -5.27 -27.37 1.75
C LEU A 545 -6.14 -26.83 2.87
N GLN A 546 -5.56 -26.71 4.06
CA GLN A 546 -6.11 -25.93 5.17
C GLN A 546 -5.13 -24.81 5.50
N PHE A 547 -5.65 -23.63 5.84
CA PHE A 547 -4.85 -22.44 6.07
C PHE A 547 -5.03 -21.90 7.47
N GLU A 548 -3.93 -21.46 8.05
CA GLU A 548 -3.87 -20.52 9.17
C GLU A 548 -3.00 -19.32 8.71
N GLN A 549 -3.23 -18.13 9.27
CA GLN A 549 -2.39 -16.95 9.05
C GLN A 549 -2.04 -16.66 7.58
N LEU A 550 -3.03 -16.55 6.70
CA LEU A 550 -2.81 -16.16 5.31
C LEU A 550 -2.64 -14.64 5.22
N ARG A 551 -1.43 -14.19 4.85
CA ARG A 551 -1.03 -12.79 4.78
C ARG A 551 -0.61 -12.38 3.38
N LEU A 552 -0.92 -11.13 3.05
CA LEU A 552 -0.30 -10.40 1.95
C LEU A 552 0.64 -9.35 2.52
N LEU A 553 1.88 -9.37 2.06
CA LEU A 553 2.91 -8.40 2.37
C LEU A 553 3.38 -7.73 1.07
N ARG A 554 4.03 -6.59 1.19
CA ARG A 554 4.69 -5.89 0.10
C ARG A 554 6.10 -5.47 0.47
N ASP A 555 6.93 -5.17 -0.51
CA ASP A 555 8.21 -4.53 -0.28
C ASP A 555 8.07 -3.04 0.12
N VAL A 556 9.15 -2.47 0.64
CA VAL A 556 9.32 -1.03 0.91
C VAL A 556 9.41 -0.28 -0.40
N TYR A 557 8.49 0.66 -0.60
CA TYR A 557 8.55 1.58 -1.73
C TYR A 557 9.29 2.87 -1.34
N TYR A 558 10.45 3.14 -1.94
CA TYR A 558 11.27 4.28 -1.55
C TYR A 558 10.68 5.62 -2.00
N VAL A 559 9.83 6.23 -1.18
CA VAL A 559 9.29 7.57 -1.45
C VAL A 559 10.18 8.71 -0.94
N ALA A 560 10.16 9.83 -1.65
CA ALA A 560 10.68 11.13 -1.19
C ALA A 560 9.65 12.21 -1.52
N GLN A 561 9.26 12.97 -0.50
CA GLN A 561 8.27 14.04 -0.62
C GLN A 561 8.85 15.32 -0.03
N ASP A 562 8.86 16.39 -0.82
CA ASP A 562 9.22 17.71 -0.33
C ASP A 562 8.00 18.34 0.38
N GLN A 563 8.21 18.80 1.61
CA GLN A 563 7.17 19.43 2.44
C GLN A 563 7.01 20.94 2.18
N THR A 564 7.95 21.55 1.45
CA THR A 564 8.08 23.02 1.38
C THR A 564 7.18 23.68 0.35
N PHE A 565 6.69 22.92 -0.64
CA PHE A 565 5.73 23.41 -1.64
C PHE A 565 4.43 22.62 -1.60
N PHE A 566 3.33 23.31 -1.90
CA PHE A 566 1.99 22.75 -2.19
C PHE A 566 2.05 21.34 -2.84
N PRO A 567 1.09 20.44 -2.57
CA PRO A 567 1.26 18.98 -2.42
C PRO A 567 1.72 18.14 -3.65
N ASN A 568 2.34 18.73 -4.68
CA ASN A 568 2.51 18.11 -6.00
C ASN A 568 3.95 17.73 -6.37
N THR A 569 4.93 17.71 -5.45
CA THR A 569 6.29 17.23 -5.76
C THR A 569 6.63 15.92 -5.05
N GLN A 570 5.80 14.90 -5.25
CA GLN A 570 6.28 13.52 -5.10
C GLN A 570 7.34 13.29 -6.16
N HIS A 571 8.54 12.87 -5.75
CA HIS A 571 9.68 12.80 -6.67
C HIS A 571 9.50 11.79 -7.80
N GLU A 572 8.58 10.84 -7.68
CA GLU A 572 8.37 9.82 -8.70
C GLU A 572 7.19 10.13 -9.65
N TYR A 573 6.08 10.68 -9.16
CA TYR A 573 4.98 11.16 -10.02
C TYR A 573 5.14 12.63 -10.40
N ARG A 574 6.34 13.03 -10.87
CA ARG A 574 6.50 14.36 -11.47
C ARG A 574 5.95 14.34 -12.89
N PHE A 575 4.81 15.01 -13.09
CA PHE A 575 4.22 15.28 -14.40
C PHE A 575 5.04 16.34 -15.17
N ARG A 576 6.30 16.05 -15.51
CA ARG A 576 7.10 16.93 -16.37
C ARG A 576 6.63 16.76 -17.83
N GLY A 577 6.19 17.85 -18.44
CA GLY A 577 5.96 17.92 -19.89
C GLY A 577 4.64 17.32 -20.41
N VAL A 578 3.73 16.89 -19.54
CA VAL A 578 2.39 16.42 -19.93
C VAL A 578 1.38 17.56 -19.86
N GLY A 579 0.56 17.72 -20.90
CA GLY A 579 -0.55 18.66 -20.91
C GLY A 579 -1.50 18.40 -19.73
N PHE A 580 -1.87 19.48 -19.04
CA PHE A 580 -2.79 19.52 -17.90
C PHE A 580 -4.04 18.63 -18.07
N PRO A 581 -4.61 18.11 -16.96
CA PRO A 581 -4.34 18.49 -15.56
C PRO A 581 -3.39 17.56 -14.78
N VAL A 582 -2.64 18.16 -13.84
CA VAL A 582 -1.87 17.46 -12.79
C VAL A 582 -2.87 16.72 -11.89
N LEU A 583 -2.72 15.40 -11.74
CA LEU A 583 -3.57 14.64 -10.82
C LEU A 583 -3.15 14.95 -9.37
N ASP A 584 -4.12 15.32 -8.53
CA ASP A 584 -3.91 15.45 -7.11
C ASP A 584 -3.93 14.08 -6.39
N ALA A 585 -3.59 14.09 -5.10
CA ALA A 585 -3.53 12.90 -4.25
C ALA A 585 -4.85 12.11 -4.18
N GLU A 586 -5.99 12.80 -4.27
CA GLU A 586 -7.31 12.19 -4.25
C GLU A 586 -7.61 11.49 -5.58
N GLN A 587 -7.33 12.16 -6.69
CA GLN A 587 -7.47 11.59 -8.02
C GLN A 587 -6.58 10.36 -8.20
N ILE A 588 -5.34 10.38 -7.70
CA ILE A 588 -4.45 9.21 -7.72
C ILE A 588 -5.04 8.07 -6.88
N SER A 589 -5.44 8.34 -5.63
CA SER A 589 -6.02 7.31 -4.77
C SER A 589 -7.28 6.68 -5.37
N LEU A 590 -8.07 7.44 -6.12
CA LEU A 590 -9.26 6.97 -6.81
C LEU A 590 -8.91 6.14 -8.04
N LEU A 591 -7.90 6.54 -8.80
CA LEU A 591 -7.40 5.85 -10.00
C LEU A 591 -6.78 4.47 -9.67
N LEU A 592 -6.02 4.34 -8.59
CA LEU A 592 -5.49 3.04 -8.08
C LEU A 592 -6.56 1.98 -7.79
N THR A 593 -7.81 2.40 -7.90
CA THR A 593 -9.00 1.81 -7.32
C THR A 593 -10.05 1.52 -8.43
N ARG A 594 -9.72 1.88 -9.67
CA ARG A 594 -10.58 1.75 -10.86
C ARG A 594 -9.83 1.02 -11.97
N PRO A 595 -9.82 -0.32 -11.95
CA PRO A 595 -9.08 -1.13 -12.91
C PRO A 595 -9.34 -0.83 -14.40
N PRO A 596 -10.58 -0.55 -14.83
CA PRO A 596 -10.83 -0.16 -16.22
C PRO A 596 -10.08 1.10 -16.67
N GLU A 597 -9.77 2.02 -15.76
CA GLU A 597 -9.12 3.30 -16.09
C GLU A 597 -7.57 3.20 -16.13
N TRP A 598 -6.99 2.06 -15.72
CA TRP A 598 -5.53 1.90 -15.62
C TRP A 598 -4.81 1.95 -16.98
N SER A 599 -5.42 1.42 -18.04
CA SER A 599 -4.84 1.44 -19.39
C SER A 599 -4.97 2.80 -20.07
N GLU A 600 -5.90 3.63 -19.62
CA GLU A 600 -6.24 4.93 -20.21
C GLU A 600 -5.40 6.08 -19.63
N THR A 601 -4.95 5.91 -18.39
CA THR A 601 -4.13 6.91 -17.70
C THR A 601 -2.65 6.86 -18.15
N HIS A 602 -2.02 8.03 -18.17
CA HIS A 602 -0.56 8.12 -18.33
C HIS A 602 0.20 8.01 -17.00
N LEU A 603 -0.50 7.96 -15.85
CA LEU A 603 0.12 7.98 -14.51
C LEU A 603 1.21 6.91 -14.34
N PHE A 604 0.94 5.69 -14.79
CA PHE A 604 1.87 4.57 -14.62
C PHE A 604 3.06 4.61 -15.59
N ARG A 605 2.91 5.34 -16.72
CA ARG A 605 3.96 5.57 -17.74
C ARG A 605 4.83 6.79 -17.42
N ALA A 606 4.22 7.83 -16.84
CA ALA A 606 4.84 9.12 -16.56
C ALA A 606 5.46 9.13 -15.15
N ARG A 607 6.40 8.21 -14.92
CA ARG A 607 7.16 8.11 -13.67
C ARG A 607 8.58 8.61 -13.89
N ASP A 608 9.01 9.54 -13.04
CA ASP A 608 10.33 10.17 -13.06
C ASP A 608 11.40 9.21 -12.53
N GLU A 609 12.65 9.47 -12.87
CA GLU A 609 13.81 8.78 -12.32
C GLU A 609 14.81 9.79 -11.78
N VAL A 610 15.51 9.42 -10.71
CA VAL A 610 16.56 10.27 -10.12
C VAL A 610 17.89 9.53 -10.15
N MET A 611 18.95 10.27 -10.50
CA MET A 611 20.31 9.74 -10.60
C MET A 611 21.26 10.50 -9.68
N PHE A 612 22.19 9.77 -9.06
CA PHE A 612 23.18 10.31 -8.14
C PHE A 612 24.56 9.70 -8.46
N PRO A 613 25.49 10.48 -9.04
CA PRO A 613 26.88 10.05 -9.17
C PRO A 613 27.55 10.07 -7.80
N LEU A 614 28.24 8.98 -7.44
CA LEU A 614 28.98 8.84 -6.19
C LEU A 614 30.45 8.58 -6.49
N ALA A 615 31.30 9.53 -6.13
CA ALA A 615 32.74 9.40 -6.29
C ALA A 615 33.33 8.47 -5.21
N GLN A 616 34.66 8.35 -5.22
CA GLN A 616 35.39 7.67 -4.16
C GLN A 616 34.99 8.23 -2.78
N ASP A 617 34.78 7.33 -1.82
CA ASP A 617 34.40 7.63 -0.43
C ASP A 617 33.06 8.36 -0.23
N GLN A 618 32.20 8.39 -1.25
CA GLN A 618 30.84 8.94 -1.15
C GLN A 618 29.79 7.84 -1.02
N PHE A 619 28.88 8.01 -0.07
CA PHE A 619 27.83 7.05 0.27
C PHE A 619 26.46 7.71 0.18
N PHE A 620 25.43 6.99 -0.29
CA PHE A 620 24.09 7.55 -0.44
C PHE A 620 23.10 6.97 0.60
N PRO A 621 22.63 7.77 1.58
CA PRO A 621 21.63 7.35 2.55
C PRO A 621 20.19 7.54 2.03
N MET A 622 19.35 6.53 2.25
CA MET A 622 17.90 6.62 2.02
C MET A 622 17.08 6.29 3.27
N GLY A 623 15.89 6.88 3.35
CA GLY A 623 14.86 6.49 4.32
C GLY A 623 14.02 5.33 3.80
N ASP A 624 13.55 4.46 4.69
CA ASP A 624 12.72 3.32 4.30
C ASP A 624 11.23 3.71 4.27
N ASN A 625 10.78 4.30 3.16
CA ASN A 625 9.37 4.62 2.89
C ASN A 625 8.70 5.58 3.90
N SER A 626 9.31 6.74 4.18
CA SER A 626 8.67 7.80 4.98
C SER A 626 8.84 9.16 4.33
N PRO A 627 7.75 9.90 4.03
CA PRO A 627 7.83 11.22 3.41
C PRO A 627 8.50 12.26 4.33
N GLU A 628 8.48 12.00 5.64
CA GLU A 628 9.10 12.82 6.69
C GLU A 628 10.59 12.50 6.89
N SER A 629 11.08 11.43 6.26
CA SER A 629 12.47 11.01 6.43
C SER A 629 13.36 11.82 5.50
N LEU A 630 13.88 12.95 5.98
CA LEU A 630 14.92 13.76 5.31
C LEU A 630 16.14 12.91 4.95
N ASP A 631 16.13 12.32 3.76
CA ASP A 631 17.21 11.50 3.23
C ASP A 631 17.96 12.21 2.11
N GLY A 632 18.99 11.57 1.55
CA GLY A 632 19.89 12.19 0.58
C GLY A 632 19.17 12.91 -0.55
N ARG A 633 18.01 12.41 -1.00
CA ARG A 633 17.23 13.00 -2.11
C ARG A 633 16.70 14.40 -1.78
N LEU A 634 16.36 14.64 -0.51
CA LEU A 634 15.69 15.86 -0.03
C LEU A 634 16.67 16.93 0.52
N TRP A 635 17.98 16.68 0.49
CA TRP A 635 18.96 17.61 1.05
C TRP A 635 19.29 18.74 0.06
N GLU A 636 18.65 19.90 0.19
CA GLU A 636 18.89 21.03 -0.73
C GLU A 636 20.08 21.92 -0.33
N ALA A 637 20.41 21.96 0.97
CA ALA A 637 21.42 22.87 1.52
C ALA A 637 22.82 22.24 1.68
N CYS A 638 23.02 21.00 1.22
CA CYS A 638 24.29 20.27 1.32
C CYS A 638 24.39 19.21 0.22
N PRO A 639 25.55 18.55 0.05
CA PRO A 639 25.67 17.43 -0.87
C PRO A 639 24.63 16.35 -0.58
N LYS A 640 24.15 15.66 -1.62
CA LYS A 640 23.12 14.60 -1.54
C LYS A 640 23.70 13.26 -1.03
N PHE A 641 25.03 13.20 -0.82
CA PHE A 641 25.80 12.06 -0.34
C PHE A 641 26.43 12.35 1.03
N VAL A 642 27.04 11.31 1.62
CA VAL A 642 27.76 11.35 2.87
C VAL A 642 29.19 10.89 2.60
N ASP A 643 30.17 11.74 2.91
CA ASP A 643 31.58 11.37 2.82
C ASP A 643 31.96 10.36 3.91
N ARG A 644 32.92 9.48 3.62
CA ARG A 644 33.41 8.43 4.54
C ARG A 644 33.69 8.95 5.94
N GLU A 645 34.31 10.12 6.06
CA GLU A 645 34.68 10.73 7.33
C GLU A 645 33.48 11.08 8.24
N LEU A 646 32.29 11.22 7.67
CA LEU A 646 31.06 11.47 8.41
C LEU A 646 30.40 10.18 8.90
N LEU A 647 30.85 9.01 8.43
CA LEU A 647 30.34 7.72 8.90
C LEU A 647 30.77 7.49 10.35
N LEU A 648 29.80 7.17 11.21
CA LEU A 648 30.05 6.85 12.61
C LEU A 648 30.10 5.35 12.87
N GLY A 649 29.39 4.54 12.07
CA GLY A 649 29.37 3.10 12.25
C GLY A 649 28.08 2.40 11.85
N LYS A 650 28.08 1.07 11.97
CA LYS A 650 26.95 0.20 11.66
C LYS A 650 26.00 0.07 12.85
N ALA A 651 24.71 0.21 12.62
CA ALA A 651 23.70 -0.07 13.64
C ALA A 651 23.53 -1.60 13.79
N LEU A 652 23.78 -2.13 14.98
CA LEU A 652 23.85 -3.58 15.21
C LEU A 652 22.59 -4.17 15.84
N LEU A 653 22.11 -3.54 16.91
CA LEU A 653 21.13 -4.16 17.83
C LEU A 653 20.25 -3.07 18.45
N ILE A 654 18.95 -3.31 18.48
CA ILE A 654 18.04 -2.62 19.40
C ILE A 654 18.21 -3.30 20.75
N TYR A 655 19.01 -2.69 21.64
CA TYR A 655 19.28 -3.26 22.97
C TYR A 655 18.27 -2.78 24.00
N TRP A 656 17.61 -1.64 23.76
CA TRP A 656 16.55 -1.14 24.64
C TRP A 656 15.45 -0.46 23.82
N PRO A 657 14.35 -1.16 23.53
CA PRO A 657 13.15 -0.53 22.97
C PRO A 657 12.46 0.30 24.06
N HIS A 658 11.47 1.09 23.67
CA HIS A 658 10.69 1.84 24.66
C HIS A 658 10.04 0.91 25.71
N ASN A 659 9.79 1.45 26.90
CA ASN A 659 9.13 0.72 27.97
C ASN A 659 7.61 0.83 27.83
N TRP A 660 6.89 -0.28 28.05
CA TRP A 660 5.45 -0.24 28.25
C TRP A 660 5.12 0.63 29.46
N ARG A 661 4.08 1.46 29.35
CA ARG A 661 3.67 2.37 30.44
C ARG A 661 2.69 1.71 31.41
N SER A 662 2.33 0.45 31.18
CA SER A 662 1.71 -0.45 32.15
C SER A 662 2.77 -1.08 33.04
N SER A 663 3.14 -0.39 34.12
CA SER A 663 4.03 -0.93 35.15
C SER A 663 3.27 -1.83 36.13
N PHE A 664 3.81 -3.01 36.46
CA PHE A 664 3.44 -3.66 37.70
C PHE A 664 4.10 -2.89 38.85
N ALA A 665 3.33 -2.57 39.89
CA ALA A 665 3.82 -1.84 41.05
C ALA A 665 4.11 -2.81 42.19
N ILE A 666 5.30 -2.73 42.78
CA ILE A 666 5.56 -3.26 44.13
C ILE A 666 5.72 -2.05 45.05
N GLY A 667 4.67 -1.74 45.81
CA GLY A 667 4.60 -0.51 46.59
C GLY A 667 4.60 0.75 45.71
N SER A 668 5.47 1.71 46.01
CA SER A 668 5.65 2.97 45.26
C SER A 668 6.68 2.88 44.13
N PHE A 669 7.28 1.71 43.90
CA PHE A 669 8.26 1.50 42.82
C PHE A 669 7.58 1.01 41.55
N HIS A 670 7.75 1.76 40.46
CA HIS A 670 7.33 1.39 39.12
C HIS A 670 8.51 0.79 38.36
N PHE A 671 8.40 -0.49 37.97
CA PHE A 671 9.40 -1.14 37.16
C PHE A 671 9.05 -1.00 35.66
N PRO A 672 9.93 -0.40 34.84
CA PRO A 672 9.73 -0.36 33.40
C PRO A 672 9.88 -1.78 32.82
N VAL A 673 8.86 -2.24 32.09
CA VAL A 673 8.94 -3.49 31.32
C VAL A 673 9.33 -3.14 29.89
N PRO A 674 10.55 -3.45 29.44
CA PRO A 674 10.94 -3.21 28.05
C PRO A 674 10.11 -4.08 27.11
N ASN A 675 9.82 -3.57 25.91
CA ASN A 675 9.18 -4.37 24.87
C ASN A 675 10.15 -5.42 24.29
N LEU A 676 10.38 -6.51 25.03
CA LEU A 676 11.38 -7.55 24.70
C LEU A 676 11.25 -8.11 23.28
N ARG A 677 10.04 -8.11 22.70
CA ARG A 677 9.80 -8.56 21.31
C ARG A 677 10.54 -7.72 20.27
N ARG A 678 10.90 -6.48 20.61
CA ARG A 678 11.59 -5.54 19.72
C ARG A 678 13.10 -5.51 19.95
N MET A 679 13.61 -6.22 20.96
CA MET A 679 15.06 -6.40 21.12
C MET A 679 15.55 -7.38 20.06
N GLY A 680 16.57 -6.99 19.31
CA GLY A 680 17.08 -7.85 18.24
C GLY A 680 18.05 -7.15 17.30
N LEU A 681 18.73 -7.97 16.51
CA LEU A 681 19.66 -7.48 15.49
C LEU A 681 18.93 -6.60 14.49
N ILE A 682 19.54 -5.47 14.16
CA ILE A 682 19.06 -4.58 13.12
C ILE A 682 19.44 -5.22 11.79
N ARG A 683 18.41 -5.54 11.01
CA ARG A 683 18.54 -6.10 9.67
C ARG A 683 18.25 -5.03 8.62
#